data_AF-A0A3S0Y2V5-F1
#
_entry.id   AF-A0A3S0Y2V5-F1
#
_cell.length_a   1.000
_cell.length_b   1.000
_cell.length_c   1.000
_cell.angle_alpha   90.00
_cell.angle_beta   90.00
_cell.angle_gamma   90.00
#
_symmetry.space_group_name_H-M   'P 1'
#
loop_
_entity.id
_entity.type
_entity.pdbx_description
1 polymer ?
#
loop_
_entity_poly.entity_id
_entity_poly.type
_entity_poly.pdbx_seq_one_letter_code
_entity_poly.pdbx_strand_id
1 'polypeptide(L)'
;MTERRSTSIAPTDGPPIAPTRAAARRARRSSDRRYRGLLAVAAAAAAGALVVANVVPTPDGADAAAYVEGETMVTDTFSRSVASGFGSADTGGAYTSSSTSGLSVGKGVGNVSLDSSGAGRGVGVDGKVADVSTGITVTAPVAPTSGGGYYTTLQARATGGTYYGAKLRVTPSGDASMQIVRANGSNKVAVLAASTVVARGVTAKTPIRIDLEVIGSTEVTVNARAYVAGRSAPTWQKIATDTSSKRIASGGVAIWTYLSYGTRPLALTVDDLRAVKLVPSKTTEPKPTTPAPTPTTKPTTPAPTPTTKPTTPAPAPAPTTKPTTPAPTPTTPEPTKPVPPSTAGDRGSATVGSTSYPVPSGAVFVSSSATSTGNGSKGSPYSSVNRAIAAAPNGATLVLRAGTYHESVEVPNGKRLTIQSYPGEAVWFDGAEKVNSWKKASTGWVLDGYDYDFDTSPTFTKGAPDNTDESIKFIDPAFPLAAHPDQVWVDGATLTEVGSRGAVKDGTFYVDRRADQLVLGTNPAGRDVRVSTLQVGITVSGDGTVVRGIGVQRYATSVWQKSALYTQADDVLIENVVSRGNAASGIYASRGSGTVYRALTLADNGRSGGGSVYSDDFTLDGSLLVNNNVQRFKELPGSGGFKVTRSRGVAVTDNEFAANRTTGLWFDESVYNVTITGNDISGSSTGLSLELSAKLVVADNRIHDNARLGLSIQNTGDVQVWNNSIVDNGGAPVTIVQDPRRQTNASDAGHDSRQKQPDMTVPWLTQDITVSNNILGGSTDGGLFHVVDQKKKLTAEQMRITTNGNLYQNTTPGRYTVARWADGANGLSYYRSLTEFTAGTGQEKRSKFLQGADAVTGSFALTQAAKNLASGISVPLPGKLSGLLGALGLPSVGASPTP
;
A
#
# COMPACT_ATOMS: atom_id res chain seq x y z
N MET A 1 21.34 57.17 -48.84
CA MET A 1 22.82 57.16 -48.67
C MET A 1 23.24 55.70 -48.64
N THR A 2 23.71 55.16 -49.78
CA THR A 2 25.15 54.94 -50.10
C THR A 2 25.79 53.93 -49.14
N GLU A 3 26.52 52.89 -49.52
CA GLU A 3 26.99 52.30 -50.78
C GLU A 3 27.81 51.04 -50.41
N ARG A 4 27.93 50.06 -51.33
CA ARG A 4 29.16 49.33 -51.80
C ARG A 4 30.27 48.90 -50.80
N ARG A 5 31.11 47.87 -51.00
CA ARG A 5 31.41 46.83 -52.02
C ARG A 5 32.57 45.96 -51.48
N SER A 6 32.59 44.67 -51.89
CA SER A 6 33.71 43.91 -52.50
C SER A 6 35.03 43.60 -51.74
N THR A 7 35.39 42.30 -51.65
CA THR A 7 36.56 41.58 -52.29
C THR A 7 37.75 41.36 -51.31
N SER A 8 38.54 40.28 -51.24
CA SER A 8 38.93 39.20 -52.18
C SER A 8 39.88 38.15 -51.50
N ILE A 9 39.86 36.89 -52.00
CA ILE A 9 40.98 35.94 -52.29
C ILE A 9 41.75 35.21 -51.14
N ALA A 10 41.78 33.86 -51.25
CA ALA A 10 42.64 32.85 -50.60
C ALA A 10 43.75 32.38 -51.60
N PRO A 11 44.80 31.54 -51.30
CA PRO A 11 44.68 30.12 -50.85
C PRO A 11 45.88 29.52 -50.03
N THR A 12 45.71 28.32 -49.43
CA THR A 12 46.51 27.04 -49.54
C THR A 12 46.87 26.52 -48.14
N ASP A 13 47.04 25.24 -47.77
CA ASP A 13 46.64 23.89 -48.20
C ASP A 13 46.97 22.91 -47.03
N GLY A 14 46.18 21.86 -46.79
CA GLY A 14 46.57 20.69 -45.95
C GLY A 14 45.41 19.95 -45.21
N PRO A 15 45.41 18.61 -45.11
CA PRO A 15 44.25 17.73 -45.41
C PRO A 15 43.72 16.89 -44.21
N PRO A 16 42.88 15.86 -44.41
CA PRO A 16 41.49 15.83 -44.88
C PRO A 16 40.52 15.57 -43.70
N ILE A 17 39.45 16.36 -43.55
CA ILE A 17 38.36 16.02 -42.60
C ILE A 17 37.09 15.75 -43.41
N ALA A 18 36.65 14.50 -43.32
CA ALA A 18 35.47 13.98 -43.98
C ALA A 18 34.19 14.78 -43.66
N PRO A 19 33.26 14.88 -44.63
CA PRO A 19 32.13 15.79 -44.57
C PRO A 19 31.03 15.36 -43.59
N THR A 20 30.45 16.41 -43.04
CA THR A 20 29.32 16.50 -42.12
C THR A 20 28.04 15.82 -42.64
N ARG A 21 27.36 15.08 -41.77
CA ARG A 21 25.98 14.64 -41.98
C ARG A 21 24.97 15.77 -41.74
N ALA A 22 25.13 16.86 -42.49
CA ALA A 22 24.06 17.82 -42.81
C ALA A 22 23.26 17.38 -44.06
N ALA A 23 23.37 16.11 -44.45
CA ALA A 23 22.57 15.48 -45.50
C ALA A 23 21.88 14.20 -44.98
N ALA A 24 21.15 14.30 -43.86
CA ALA A 24 20.10 13.34 -43.46
C ALA A 24 19.27 13.79 -42.24
N ARG A 25 19.18 15.10 -41.95
CA ARG A 25 18.44 15.58 -40.77
C ARG A 25 17.64 16.86 -41.04
N ARG A 26 16.97 16.89 -42.19
CA ARG A 26 15.72 17.63 -42.42
C ARG A 26 14.69 16.70 -43.05
N ALA A 27 14.05 15.90 -42.22
CA ALA A 27 12.64 15.55 -42.37
C ALA A 27 12.18 14.84 -41.09
N ARG A 28 11.11 15.37 -40.48
CA ARG A 28 10.15 14.70 -39.58
C ARG A 28 10.33 14.86 -38.05
N ARG A 29 9.95 16.05 -37.55
CA ARG A 29 8.85 16.23 -36.57
C ARG A 29 7.81 17.08 -37.34
N SER A 30 6.51 16.85 -37.45
CA SER A 30 5.47 16.36 -36.53
C SER A 30 4.15 16.12 -37.31
N SER A 31 3.35 15.12 -36.87
CA SER A 31 1.85 15.02 -36.87
C SER A 31 1.04 15.28 -38.16
N ASP A 32 0.00 14.55 -38.56
CA ASP A 32 -0.70 13.37 -38.05
C ASP A 32 -1.72 12.88 -39.11
N ARG A 33 -2.25 11.66 -38.94
CA ARG A 33 -3.37 10.99 -39.67
C ARG A 33 -3.08 10.45 -41.08
N ARG A 34 -2.98 9.12 -41.17
CA ARG A 34 -3.97 8.24 -41.83
C ARG A 34 -3.56 6.77 -41.67
N TYR A 35 -4.56 5.96 -41.35
CA TYR A 35 -4.50 4.55 -41.00
C TYR A 35 -4.33 3.65 -42.24
N ARG A 36 -3.77 2.46 -41.99
CA ARG A 36 -3.76 1.21 -42.80
C ARG A 36 -2.56 1.03 -43.74
N GLY A 37 -1.88 -0.11 -43.56
CA GLY A 37 -1.02 -0.70 -44.59
C GLY A 37 0.14 -1.52 -44.06
N LEU A 38 -0.16 -2.74 -43.60
CA LEU A 38 0.64 -3.97 -43.74
C LEU A 38 2.10 -4.03 -43.23
N LEU A 39 2.23 -4.91 -42.25
CA LEU A 39 3.42 -5.64 -41.79
C LEU A 39 4.38 -6.12 -42.90
N ALA A 40 5.67 -5.91 -42.68
CA ALA A 40 6.78 -6.82 -43.04
C ALA A 40 7.96 -6.50 -42.10
N VAL A 41 8.37 -7.40 -41.20
CA VAL A 41 9.52 -8.33 -41.35
C VAL A 41 10.81 -7.55 -41.69
N ALA A 42 11.91 -7.59 -40.94
CA ALA A 42 12.29 -8.30 -39.73
C ALA A 42 13.50 -7.57 -39.12
N ALA A 43 13.57 -7.54 -37.79
CA ALA A 43 14.85 -7.56 -37.11
C ALA A 43 15.35 -9.01 -37.17
N ALA A 44 16.41 -9.25 -37.95
CA ALA A 44 17.13 -10.51 -37.93
C ALA A 44 18.63 -10.24 -38.13
N ALA A 45 19.38 -10.42 -37.06
CA ALA A 45 20.73 -10.95 -37.12
C ALA A 45 21.02 -11.69 -35.80
N ALA A 46 20.31 -12.81 -35.61
CA ALA A 46 20.77 -13.92 -34.78
C ALA A 46 20.45 -15.20 -35.55
N ALA A 47 21.23 -15.46 -36.60
CA ALA A 47 21.28 -16.74 -37.30
C ALA A 47 22.70 -16.91 -37.85
N GLY A 48 23.49 -17.69 -37.13
CA GLY A 48 24.80 -18.17 -37.54
C GLY A 48 25.00 -19.49 -36.81
N ALA A 49 24.53 -20.56 -37.46
CA ALA A 49 24.40 -21.91 -36.93
C ALA A 49 25.70 -22.49 -36.39
N LEU A 50 25.57 -23.28 -35.31
CA LEU A 50 26.31 -24.54 -35.23
C LEU A 50 25.36 -25.63 -34.73
N VAL A 51 25.06 -26.56 -35.63
CA VAL A 51 24.48 -27.87 -35.33
C VAL A 51 25.53 -28.65 -34.54
N VAL A 52 25.19 -29.08 -33.33
CA VAL A 52 25.76 -30.31 -32.74
C VAL A 52 24.60 -31.09 -32.16
N ALA A 53 24.26 -32.18 -32.85
CA ALA A 53 23.44 -33.24 -32.33
C ALA A 53 24.11 -33.79 -31.06
N ASN A 54 23.37 -33.86 -29.96
CA ASN A 54 23.62 -34.83 -28.91
C ASN A 54 22.28 -35.37 -28.42
N VAL A 55 22.05 -36.60 -28.85
CA VAL A 55 21.01 -37.51 -28.39
C VAL A 55 21.16 -37.67 -26.87
N VAL A 56 20.11 -37.33 -26.13
CA VAL A 56 19.93 -37.75 -24.73
C VAL A 56 18.48 -38.26 -24.63
N PRO A 57 18.26 -39.47 -24.09
CA PRO A 57 17.08 -40.27 -24.40
C PRO A 57 15.82 -39.69 -23.76
N THR A 58 14.73 -39.77 -24.52
CA THR A 58 13.35 -39.55 -24.08
C THR A 58 12.93 -40.62 -23.07
N PRO A 59 12.37 -40.26 -21.90
CA PRO A 59 11.34 -41.06 -21.28
C PRO A 59 10.05 -40.86 -22.10
N ASP A 60 9.41 -41.96 -22.45
CA ASP A 60 8.21 -42.03 -23.30
C ASP A 60 7.10 -41.06 -22.89
N GLY A 61 6.41 -40.57 -23.92
CA GLY A 61 5.48 -39.45 -23.85
C GLY A 61 4.18 -39.71 -23.10
N ALA A 62 3.67 -38.62 -22.51
CA ALA A 62 2.24 -38.40 -22.37
C ALA A 62 1.86 -37.28 -23.33
N ASP A 63 1.21 -37.64 -24.43
CA ASP A 63 0.56 -36.69 -25.35
C ASP A 63 -0.39 -35.77 -24.56
N ALA A 64 -0.17 -34.45 -24.62
CA ALA A 64 -1.23 -33.50 -24.28
C ALA A 64 -2.33 -33.67 -25.34
N ALA A 65 -3.44 -34.34 -24.99
CA ALA A 65 -4.53 -34.59 -25.91
C ALA A 65 -4.98 -33.27 -26.57
N ALA A 66 -4.90 -33.17 -27.90
CA ALA A 66 -5.42 -32.02 -28.64
C ALA A 66 -6.95 -32.04 -28.54
N TYR A 67 -7.60 -30.97 -28.06
CA TYR A 67 -9.07 -30.89 -28.00
C TYR A 67 -9.63 -30.20 -29.25
N VAL A 68 -10.79 -30.65 -29.73
CA VAL A 68 -11.57 -29.99 -30.80
C VAL A 68 -12.96 -29.61 -30.29
N GLU A 69 -13.57 -28.60 -30.92
CA GLU A 69 -14.96 -28.23 -30.64
C GLU A 69 -15.91 -29.37 -31.04
N GLY A 70 -16.76 -29.78 -30.10
CA GLY A 70 -17.83 -30.74 -30.28
C GLY A 70 -19.20 -30.07 -30.28
N GLU A 71 -20.15 -30.67 -29.57
CA GLU A 71 -21.53 -30.20 -29.50
C GLU A 71 -21.64 -28.76 -28.96
N THR A 72 -22.45 -27.94 -29.61
CA THR A 72 -22.79 -26.60 -29.12
C THR A 72 -23.77 -26.70 -27.97
N MET A 73 -23.38 -26.20 -26.80
CA MET A 73 -24.21 -26.24 -25.60
C MET A 73 -25.16 -25.05 -25.55
N VAL A 74 -24.62 -23.84 -25.76
CA VAL A 74 -25.36 -22.59 -25.63
C VAL A 74 -24.91 -21.64 -26.72
N THR A 75 -25.86 -21.02 -27.41
CA THR A 75 -25.62 -19.82 -28.21
C THR A 75 -26.71 -18.81 -27.95
N ASP A 76 -26.33 -17.54 -27.85
CA ASP A 76 -27.29 -16.46 -27.72
C ASP A 76 -26.75 -15.19 -28.37
N THR A 77 -27.44 -14.74 -29.42
CA THR A 77 -27.19 -13.45 -30.09
C THR A 77 -28.04 -12.32 -29.51
N PHE A 78 -28.84 -12.60 -28.47
CA PHE A 78 -29.71 -11.64 -27.77
C PHE A 78 -30.67 -10.86 -28.69
N SER A 79 -31.05 -11.44 -29.83
CA SER A 79 -31.87 -10.78 -30.86
C SER A 79 -33.33 -10.59 -30.44
N ARG A 80 -33.79 -11.34 -29.44
CA ARG A 80 -35.14 -11.28 -28.87
C ARG A 80 -35.39 -10.02 -28.04
N SER A 81 -36.64 -9.85 -27.59
CA SER A 81 -37.02 -8.83 -26.61
C SER A 81 -37.68 -9.47 -25.39
N VAL A 82 -37.12 -9.23 -24.20
CA VAL A 82 -37.57 -9.77 -22.91
C VAL A 82 -37.53 -8.63 -21.89
N ALA A 83 -38.68 -8.26 -21.33
CA ALA A 83 -38.79 -7.10 -20.44
C ALA A 83 -38.17 -7.32 -19.04
N SER A 84 -38.12 -8.56 -18.56
CA SER A 84 -37.52 -8.94 -17.27
C SER A 84 -36.80 -10.28 -17.37
N GLY A 85 -35.53 -10.30 -16.94
CA GLY A 85 -34.65 -11.45 -17.11
C GLY A 85 -34.11 -11.61 -18.53
N PHE A 86 -33.37 -12.69 -18.78
CA PHE A 86 -32.85 -13.00 -20.11
C PHE A 86 -33.78 -13.90 -20.93
N GLY A 87 -34.79 -14.55 -20.34
CA GLY A 87 -35.65 -15.48 -21.07
C GLY A 87 -34.89 -16.77 -21.43
N SER A 88 -34.98 -17.22 -22.69
CA SER A 88 -34.25 -18.40 -23.18
C SER A 88 -33.19 -18.02 -24.20
N ALA A 89 -32.02 -18.66 -24.13
CA ALA A 89 -30.99 -18.56 -25.15
C ALA A 89 -31.49 -19.15 -26.49
N ASP A 90 -30.89 -18.72 -27.61
CA ASP A 90 -31.25 -19.23 -28.94
C ASP A 90 -30.99 -20.74 -29.05
N THR A 91 -29.97 -21.23 -28.34
CA THR A 91 -29.70 -22.65 -28.10
C THR A 91 -29.22 -22.81 -26.66
N GLY A 92 -29.62 -23.89 -25.98
CA GLY A 92 -29.22 -24.20 -24.60
C GLY A 92 -30.31 -24.05 -23.54
N GLY A 93 -31.45 -23.46 -23.87
CA GLY A 93 -32.62 -23.40 -22.98
C GLY A 93 -32.76 -22.11 -22.19
N ALA A 94 -33.57 -22.17 -21.12
CA ALA A 94 -33.90 -21.00 -20.29
C ALA A 94 -32.72 -20.54 -19.43
N TYR A 95 -32.55 -19.23 -19.27
CA TYR A 95 -31.61 -18.68 -18.31
C TYR A 95 -32.14 -18.78 -16.87
N THR A 96 -31.26 -19.15 -15.96
CA THR A 96 -31.46 -19.14 -14.51
C THR A 96 -30.78 -17.93 -13.88
N SER A 97 -31.43 -17.33 -12.88
CA SER A 97 -30.88 -16.22 -12.08
C SER A 97 -31.54 -16.19 -10.71
N SER A 98 -30.80 -15.74 -9.69
CA SER A 98 -31.35 -15.47 -8.35
C SER A 98 -32.26 -14.25 -8.30
N SER A 99 -32.19 -13.36 -9.30
CA SER A 99 -33.08 -12.20 -9.46
C SER A 99 -33.11 -11.71 -10.90
N THR A 100 -34.30 -11.46 -11.44
CA THR A 100 -34.49 -10.87 -12.77
C THR A 100 -34.45 -9.33 -12.76
N SER A 101 -34.37 -8.71 -11.58
CA SER A 101 -34.33 -7.25 -11.44
C SER A 101 -33.06 -6.68 -12.08
N GLY A 102 -33.21 -5.68 -12.94
CA GLY A 102 -32.09 -5.08 -13.69
C GLY A 102 -31.56 -5.94 -14.83
N LEU A 103 -32.20 -7.06 -15.17
CA LEU A 103 -31.89 -7.87 -16.35
C LEU A 103 -33.01 -7.74 -17.38
N SER A 104 -32.66 -7.55 -18.65
CA SER A 104 -33.60 -7.57 -19.78
C SER A 104 -32.88 -7.90 -21.08
N VAL A 105 -33.62 -8.23 -22.15
CA VAL A 105 -33.05 -8.39 -23.50
C VAL A 105 -33.80 -7.46 -24.43
N GLY A 106 -33.07 -6.76 -25.28
CA GLY A 106 -33.69 -5.90 -26.29
C GLY A 106 -32.64 -5.14 -27.06
N LYS A 107 -32.99 -4.74 -28.29
CA LYS A 107 -32.08 -4.07 -29.23
C LYS A 107 -30.84 -4.91 -29.54
N GLY A 108 -30.97 -6.24 -29.57
CA GLY A 108 -29.90 -7.16 -29.93
C GLY A 108 -28.85 -7.41 -28.85
N VAL A 109 -29.11 -7.04 -27.58
CA VAL A 109 -28.17 -7.25 -26.47
C VAL A 109 -28.89 -7.65 -25.18
N GLY A 110 -28.22 -8.40 -24.32
CA GLY A 110 -28.61 -8.60 -22.94
C GLY A 110 -28.21 -7.37 -22.10
N ASN A 111 -29.16 -6.74 -21.43
CA ASN A 111 -28.94 -5.55 -20.61
C ASN A 111 -28.81 -5.93 -19.13
N VAL A 112 -27.79 -5.39 -18.47
CA VAL A 112 -27.51 -5.61 -17.06
C VAL A 112 -27.35 -4.26 -16.36
N SER A 113 -28.38 -3.85 -15.63
CA SER A 113 -28.40 -2.60 -14.86
C SER A 113 -27.79 -2.82 -13.47
N LEU A 114 -26.74 -2.05 -13.16
CA LEU A 114 -26.11 -2.01 -11.84
C LEU A 114 -26.43 -0.64 -11.22
N ASP A 115 -27.52 -0.63 -10.48
CA ASP A 115 -28.24 0.53 -9.93
C ASP A 115 -27.57 1.17 -8.71
N SER A 116 -26.65 0.47 -8.06
CA SER A 116 -25.92 0.97 -6.89
C SER A 116 -24.50 0.41 -6.81
N SER A 117 -23.61 1.17 -6.19
CA SER A 117 -22.27 0.71 -5.84
C SER A 117 -22.35 -0.55 -4.95
N GLY A 118 -21.66 -1.63 -5.34
CA GLY A 118 -21.77 -2.94 -4.69
C GLY A 118 -22.86 -3.85 -5.26
N ALA A 119 -23.63 -3.40 -6.26
CA ALA A 119 -24.61 -4.23 -6.94
C ALA A 119 -23.94 -5.32 -7.79
N GLY A 120 -24.48 -6.54 -7.74
CA GLY A 120 -24.12 -7.63 -8.64
C GLY A 120 -25.35 -8.25 -9.30
N ARG A 121 -25.16 -8.81 -10.49
CA ARG A 121 -26.19 -9.53 -11.25
C ARG A 121 -25.59 -10.76 -11.91
N GLY A 122 -26.31 -11.87 -11.79
CA GLY A 122 -25.90 -13.18 -12.29
C GLY A 122 -26.95 -13.77 -13.18
N VAL A 123 -26.52 -14.44 -14.25
CA VAL A 123 -27.42 -15.16 -15.15
C VAL A 123 -26.65 -16.28 -15.82
N GLY A 124 -27.24 -17.46 -15.93
CA GLY A 124 -26.57 -18.62 -16.51
C GLY A 124 -27.52 -19.59 -17.17
N VAL A 125 -26.97 -20.56 -17.87
CA VAL A 125 -27.69 -21.69 -18.45
C VAL A 125 -27.15 -22.95 -17.78
N ASP A 126 -28.05 -23.70 -17.18
CA ASP A 126 -27.70 -24.93 -16.46
C ASP A 126 -27.17 -25.98 -17.45
N GLY A 127 -26.25 -26.82 -16.97
CA GLY A 127 -25.65 -27.86 -17.78
C GLY A 127 -24.73 -28.75 -16.96
N LYS A 128 -24.25 -29.82 -17.58
CA LYS A 128 -23.32 -30.76 -16.95
C LYS A 128 -22.21 -31.15 -17.92
N VAL A 129 -21.32 -30.20 -18.20
CA VAL A 129 -20.17 -30.40 -19.09
C VAL A 129 -18.88 -30.17 -18.34
N ALA A 130 -17.93 -31.07 -18.54
CA ALA A 130 -16.58 -30.97 -17.99
C ALA A 130 -15.71 -30.16 -18.94
N ASP A 131 -15.47 -30.64 -20.14
CA ASP A 131 -14.57 -29.97 -21.08
C ASP A 131 -15.36 -28.98 -21.95
N VAL A 132 -15.10 -27.68 -21.78
CA VAL A 132 -15.92 -26.61 -22.36
C VAL A 132 -15.06 -25.44 -22.80
N SER A 133 -15.38 -24.87 -23.96
CA SER A 133 -14.90 -23.56 -24.40
C SER A 133 -16.10 -22.62 -24.49
N THR A 134 -16.02 -21.46 -23.84
CA THR A 134 -17.09 -20.47 -23.79
C THR A 134 -16.55 -19.08 -23.98
N GLY A 135 -17.34 -18.19 -24.57
CA GLY A 135 -17.00 -16.78 -24.66
C GLY A 135 -18.21 -15.87 -24.75
N ILE A 136 -18.02 -14.61 -24.37
CA ILE A 136 -19.05 -13.57 -24.39
C ILE A 136 -18.45 -12.20 -24.65
N THR A 137 -19.19 -11.34 -25.33
CA THR A 137 -18.85 -9.92 -25.52
C THR A 137 -19.52 -9.07 -24.44
N VAL A 138 -18.77 -8.18 -23.80
CA VAL A 138 -19.28 -7.24 -22.78
C VAL A 138 -18.98 -5.82 -23.23
N THR A 139 -19.97 -4.93 -23.11
CA THR A 139 -19.80 -3.51 -23.43
C THR A 139 -20.39 -2.65 -22.32
N ALA A 140 -19.67 -1.60 -21.91
CA ALA A 140 -20.22 -0.58 -21.02
C ALA A 140 -20.65 0.64 -21.85
N PRO A 141 -21.96 0.98 -21.93
CA PRO A 141 -22.42 2.15 -22.70
C PRO A 141 -21.82 3.48 -22.22
N VAL A 142 -21.45 3.55 -20.94
CA VAL A 142 -20.70 4.63 -20.31
C VAL A 142 -19.46 4.05 -19.63
N ALA A 143 -18.34 4.77 -19.65
CA ALA A 143 -17.14 4.36 -18.93
C ALA A 143 -17.32 4.59 -17.42
N PRO A 144 -16.76 3.74 -16.56
CA PRO A 144 -16.65 4.09 -15.14
C PRO A 144 -15.77 5.34 -15.01
N THR A 145 -16.17 6.28 -14.16
CA THR A 145 -15.45 7.55 -13.96
C THR A 145 -14.84 7.69 -12.56
N SER A 146 -15.14 6.77 -11.65
CA SER A 146 -14.67 6.77 -10.27
C SER A 146 -14.67 5.36 -9.67
N GLY A 147 -14.04 5.20 -8.51
CA GLY A 147 -14.08 3.95 -7.74
C GLY A 147 -13.34 2.79 -8.38
N GLY A 148 -13.75 1.57 -8.03
CA GLY A 148 -13.07 0.36 -8.49
C GLY A 148 -13.40 -0.09 -9.91
N GLY A 149 -14.37 0.53 -10.59
CA GLY A 149 -14.84 0.14 -11.92
C GLY A 149 -15.85 -1.01 -11.86
N TYR A 150 -16.00 -1.73 -12.98
CA TYR A 150 -16.91 -2.88 -13.07
C TYR A 150 -16.14 -4.17 -13.31
N TYR A 151 -16.77 -5.27 -12.92
CA TYR A 151 -16.28 -6.62 -13.15
C TYR A 151 -17.28 -7.43 -13.96
N THR A 152 -16.77 -8.27 -14.84
CA THR A 152 -17.52 -9.36 -15.47
C THR A 152 -16.75 -10.64 -15.32
N THR A 153 -17.39 -11.67 -14.76
CA THR A 153 -16.84 -13.02 -14.64
C THR A 153 -17.62 -13.91 -15.58
N LEU A 154 -16.97 -14.38 -16.64
CA LEU A 154 -17.48 -15.49 -17.44
C LEU A 154 -17.16 -16.79 -16.70
N GLN A 155 -18.16 -17.63 -16.48
CA GLN A 155 -18.07 -18.81 -15.63
C GLN A 155 -18.31 -20.08 -16.44
N ALA A 156 -17.49 -21.11 -16.20
CA ALA A 156 -17.60 -22.44 -16.75
C ALA A 156 -17.60 -23.48 -15.63
N ARG A 157 -18.20 -24.65 -15.90
CA ARG A 157 -18.55 -25.65 -14.89
C ARG A 157 -19.35 -25.03 -13.72
N ALA A 158 -20.25 -24.11 -14.05
CA ALA A 158 -20.99 -23.32 -13.08
C ALA A 158 -22.18 -24.11 -12.49
N THR A 159 -22.35 -24.08 -11.18
CA THR A 159 -23.52 -24.60 -10.46
C THR A 159 -23.68 -23.83 -9.15
N GLY A 160 -24.70 -22.98 -9.06
CA GLY A 160 -24.85 -22.05 -7.94
C GLY A 160 -23.60 -21.18 -7.76
N GLY A 161 -23.06 -21.14 -6.53
CA GLY A 161 -21.82 -20.40 -6.23
C GLY A 161 -20.51 -21.12 -6.57
N THR A 162 -20.54 -22.23 -7.30
CA THR A 162 -19.35 -23.04 -7.66
C THR A 162 -19.05 -22.90 -9.15
N TYR A 163 -17.85 -22.45 -9.52
CA TYR A 163 -17.45 -22.26 -10.93
C TYR A 163 -15.92 -22.08 -11.09
N TYR A 164 -15.42 -22.33 -12.30
CA TYR A 164 -14.18 -21.70 -12.80
C TYR A 164 -14.53 -20.43 -13.55
N GLY A 165 -13.73 -19.37 -13.41
CA GLY A 165 -14.09 -18.06 -13.95
C GLY A 165 -12.94 -17.29 -14.57
N ALA A 166 -13.18 -16.71 -15.75
CA ALA A 166 -12.39 -15.63 -16.32
C ALA A 166 -12.95 -14.30 -15.79
N LYS A 167 -12.28 -13.71 -14.80
CA LYS A 167 -12.72 -12.50 -14.12
C LYS A 167 -12.04 -11.28 -14.73
N LEU A 168 -12.77 -10.52 -15.54
CA LEU A 168 -12.36 -9.24 -16.10
C LEU A 168 -12.74 -8.10 -15.16
N ARG A 169 -11.84 -7.12 -15.00
CA ARG A 169 -12.08 -5.84 -14.34
C ARG A 169 -11.73 -4.71 -15.30
N VAL A 170 -12.62 -3.73 -15.47
CA VAL A 170 -12.34 -2.48 -16.19
C VAL A 170 -12.40 -1.31 -15.22
N THR A 171 -11.30 -0.58 -15.11
CA THR A 171 -11.13 0.56 -14.18
C THR A 171 -11.51 1.90 -14.83
N PRO A 172 -11.66 2.98 -14.04
CA PRO A 172 -11.85 4.33 -14.59
C PRO A 172 -10.71 4.85 -15.48
N SER A 173 -9.48 4.33 -15.32
CA SER A 173 -8.35 4.62 -16.21
C SER A 173 -8.49 3.97 -17.61
N GLY A 174 -9.50 3.11 -17.81
CA GLY A 174 -9.66 2.34 -19.04
C GLY A 174 -8.76 1.11 -19.11
N ASP A 175 -8.15 0.68 -18.00
CA ASP A 175 -7.40 -0.56 -17.96
C ASP A 175 -8.35 -1.75 -17.75
N ALA A 176 -8.29 -2.70 -18.67
CA ALA A 176 -8.94 -4.00 -18.54
C ALA A 176 -7.91 -5.02 -18.06
N SER A 177 -8.16 -5.62 -16.90
CA SER A 177 -7.30 -6.66 -16.33
C SER A 177 -8.09 -7.94 -16.09
N MET A 178 -7.44 -9.09 -16.23
CA MET A 178 -8.09 -10.40 -16.16
C MET A 178 -7.37 -11.34 -15.20
N GLN A 179 -8.16 -12.12 -14.45
CA GLN A 179 -7.73 -13.20 -13.55
C GLN A 179 -8.44 -14.51 -13.91
N ILE A 180 -7.84 -15.63 -13.51
CA ILE A 180 -8.54 -16.92 -13.45
C ILE A 180 -8.85 -17.23 -12.00
N VAL A 181 -10.12 -17.56 -11.71
CA VAL A 181 -10.60 -17.84 -10.36
C VAL A 181 -11.36 -19.16 -10.30
N ARG A 182 -11.45 -19.74 -9.10
CA ARG A 182 -12.37 -20.82 -8.75
C ARG A 182 -13.19 -20.44 -7.53
N ALA A 183 -14.50 -20.64 -7.61
CA ALA A 183 -15.41 -20.55 -6.48
C ALA A 183 -15.93 -21.95 -6.13
N ASN A 184 -16.13 -22.23 -4.84
CA ASN A 184 -16.68 -23.51 -4.35
C ASN A 184 -17.88 -23.26 -3.41
N GLY A 185 -18.74 -22.29 -3.73
CA GLY A 185 -19.96 -21.98 -2.96
C GLY A 185 -19.76 -21.05 -1.75
N SER A 186 -18.55 -20.59 -1.46
CA SER A 186 -18.26 -19.60 -0.41
C SER A 186 -18.08 -18.18 -0.97
N ASN A 187 -18.21 -17.16 -0.12
CA ASN A 187 -17.94 -15.75 -0.48
C ASN A 187 -16.46 -15.47 -0.82
N LYS A 188 -15.57 -16.45 -0.64
CA LYS A 188 -14.15 -16.37 -0.97
C LYS A 188 -13.87 -17.13 -2.27
N VAL A 189 -13.34 -16.44 -3.27
CA VAL A 189 -12.88 -17.04 -4.52
C VAL A 189 -11.38 -17.33 -4.45
N ALA A 190 -10.95 -18.52 -4.85
CA ALA A 190 -9.55 -18.85 -5.02
C ALA A 190 -9.05 -18.27 -6.34
N VAL A 191 -7.89 -17.61 -6.34
CA VAL A 191 -7.26 -17.11 -7.57
C VAL A 191 -6.31 -18.18 -8.09
N LEU A 192 -6.64 -18.77 -9.24
CA LEU A 192 -5.81 -19.80 -9.88
C LEU A 192 -4.73 -19.20 -10.79
N ALA A 193 -4.99 -18.01 -11.35
CA ALA A 193 -3.97 -17.20 -11.99
C ALA A 193 -4.17 -15.71 -11.68
N ALA A 194 -3.10 -15.06 -11.21
CA ALA A 194 -3.08 -13.66 -10.80
C ALA A 194 -3.42 -12.67 -11.93
N SER A 195 -3.72 -11.42 -11.58
CA SER A 195 -4.22 -10.42 -12.54
C SER A 195 -3.18 -10.03 -13.57
N THR A 196 -3.62 -9.76 -14.79
CA THR A 196 -2.77 -9.20 -15.85
C THR A 196 -3.59 -8.22 -16.69
N VAL A 197 -2.99 -7.10 -17.08
CA VAL A 197 -3.64 -6.14 -18.00
C VAL A 197 -3.71 -6.75 -19.39
N VAL A 198 -4.92 -6.88 -19.93
CA VAL A 198 -5.23 -7.51 -21.22
C VAL A 198 -5.63 -6.50 -22.29
N ALA A 199 -6.10 -5.31 -21.89
CA ALA A 199 -6.29 -4.16 -22.77
C ALA A 199 -6.12 -2.86 -21.97
N ARG A 200 -5.69 -1.79 -22.65
CA ARG A 200 -5.58 -0.43 -22.10
C ARG A 200 -6.38 0.54 -22.96
N GLY A 201 -6.79 1.66 -22.37
CA GLY A 201 -7.54 2.70 -23.08
C GLY A 201 -8.95 2.26 -23.49
N VAL A 202 -9.56 1.34 -22.72
CA VAL A 202 -10.96 0.96 -22.88
C VAL A 202 -11.82 2.17 -22.53
N THR A 203 -12.62 2.63 -23.48
CA THR A 203 -13.53 3.76 -23.31
C THR A 203 -14.99 3.29 -23.35
N ALA A 204 -15.93 4.20 -23.11
CA ALA A 204 -17.35 3.94 -23.27
C ALA A 204 -17.64 3.31 -24.65
N LYS A 205 -18.55 2.33 -24.68
CA LYS A 205 -18.96 1.58 -25.87
C LYS A 205 -17.85 0.73 -26.52
N THR A 206 -16.72 0.52 -25.85
CA THR A 206 -15.70 -0.44 -26.31
C THR A 206 -16.16 -1.86 -25.98
N PRO A 207 -16.43 -2.72 -26.97
CA PRO A 207 -16.79 -4.11 -26.71
C PRO A 207 -15.54 -4.93 -26.36
N ILE A 208 -15.61 -5.72 -25.30
CA ILE A 208 -14.55 -6.64 -24.88
C ILE A 208 -15.07 -8.07 -24.96
N ARG A 209 -14.42 -8.89 -25.80
CA ARG A 209 -14.62 -10.34 -25.84
C ARG A 209 -13.85 -10.96 -24.67
N ILE A 210 -14.51 -11.84 -23.93
CA ILE A 210 -13.91 -12.69 -22.89
C ILE A 210 -14.09 -14.12 -23.36
N ASP A 211 -13.01 -14.89 -23.41
CA ASP A 211 -13.04 -16.33 -23.67
C ASP A 211 -12.47 -17.10 -22.47
N LEU A 212 -13.06 -18.26 -22.18
CA LEU A 212 -12.71 -19.17 -21.11
C LEU A 212 -12.80 -20.61 -21.63
N GLU A 213 -11.75 -21.38 -21.44
CA GLU A 213 -11.71 -22.81 -21.74
C GLU A 213 -11.32 -23.59 -20.49
N VAL A 214 -12.01 -24.69 -20.23
CA VAL A 214 -11.76 -25.56 -19.08
C VAL A 214 -11.73 -27.00 -19.57
N ILE A 215 -10.60 -27.69 -19.38
CA ILE A 215 -10.36 -29.06 -19.87
C ILE A 215 -9.74 -29.95 -18.78
N GLY A 216 -10.06 -31.24 -18.82
CA GLY A 216 -9.48 -32.26 -17.94
C GLY A 216 -10.29 -32.51 -16.65
N SER A 217 -9.97 -33.60 -15.97
CA SER A 217 -10.72 -34.11 -14.81
C SER A 217 -9.83 -34.47 -13.60
N THR A 218 -8.70 -35.12 -13.84
CA THR A 218 -7.67 -35.38 -12.80
C THR A 218 -6.87 -34.10 -12.51
N GLU A 219 -6.42 -33.46 -13.58
CA GLU A 219 -5.86 -32.12 -13.61
C GLU A 219 -6.78 -31.28 -14.49
N VAL A 220 -7.26 -30.14 -13.97
CA VAL A 220 -8.13 -29.25 -14.72
C VAL A 220 -7.32 -28.05 -15.21
N THR A 221 -7.10 -27.94 -16.51
CA THR A 221 -6.53 -26.74 -17.12
C THR A 221 -7.62 -25.73 -17.41
N VAL A 222 -7.38 -24.48 -17.02
CA VAL A 222 -8.26 -23.34 -17.24
C VAL A 222 -7.51 -22.30 -18.05
N ASN A 223 -7.96 -22.03 -19.26
CA ASN A 223 -7.39 -21.03 -20.16
C ASN A 223 -8.33 -19.83 -20.25
N ALA A 224 -7.79 -18.61 -20.21
CA ALA A 224 -8.58 -17.40 -20.35
C ALA A 224 -7.85 -16.37 -21.22
N ARG A 225 -8.63 -15.58 -21.95
CA ARG A 225 -8.17 -14.37 -22.66
C ARG A 225 -9.29 -13.35 -22.74
N ALA A 226 -8.93 -12.08 -22.86
CA ALA A 226 -9.90 -11.03 -23.17
C ALA A 226 -9.27 -9.95 -24.04
N TYR A 227 -10.04 -9.45 -25.00
CA TYR A 227 -9.55 -8.53 -26.02
C TYR A 227 -10.70 -7.69 -26.60
N VAL A 228 -10.37 -6.54 -27.20
CA VAL A 228 -11.38 -5.71 -27.87
C VAL A 228 -12.02 -6.49 -29.01
N ALA A 229 -13.35 -6.60 -29.01
CA ALA A 229 -14.08 -7.37 -30.01
C ALA A 229 -13.83 -6.82 -31.43
N GLY A 230 -13.83 -7.71 -32.42
CA GLY A 230 -13.44 -7.40 -33.80
C GLY A 230 -11.92 -7.40 -34.07
N ARG A 231 -11.09 -7.60 -33.05
CA ARG A 231 -9.67 -7.94 -33.23
C ARG A 231 -9.49 -9.46 -33.34
N SER A 232 -8.40 -9.90 -33.95
CA SER A 232 -8.02 -11.31 -33.89
C SER A 232 -7.79 -11.71 -32.44
N ALA A 233 -8.29 -12.88 -32.07
CA ALA A 233 -8.12 -13.38 -30.72
C ALA A 233 -6.62 -13.63 -30.46
N PRO A 234 -6.06 -13.11 -29.36
CA PRO A 234 -4.69 -13.43 -28.98
C PRO A 234 -4.59 -14.91 -28.59
N THR A 235 -3.37 -15.42 -28.47
CA THR A 235 -3.15 -16.68 -27.73
C THR A 235 -3.73 -16.58 -26.33
N TRP A 236 -3.98 -17.72 -25.68
CA TRP A 236 -4.42 -17.72 -24.28
C TRP A 236 -3.48 -16.87 -23.44
N GLN A 237 -4.02 -15.83 -22.80
CA GLN A 237 -3.24 -14.83 -22.08
C GLN A 237 -2.98 -15.28 -20.63
N LYS A 238 -3.88 -16.10 -20.08
CA LYS A 238 -3.76 -16.74 -18.78
C LYS A 238 -4.08 -18.22 -18.91
N ILE A 239 -3.26 -19.04 -18.26
CA ILE A 239 -3.44 -20.48 -18.15
C ILE A 239 -3.24 -20.82 -16.68
N ALA A 240 -4.13 -21.62 -16.12
CA ALA A 240 -4.03 -22.13 -14.76
C ALA A 240 -4.30 -23.62 -14.74
N THR A 241 -3.71 -24.30 -13.78
CA THR A 241 -3.88 -25.73 -13.58
C THR A 241 -4.39 -25.99 -12.17
N ASP A 242 -5.53 -26.67 -12.05
CA ASP A 242 -6.14 -27.04 -10.77
C ASP A 242 -6.09 -28.56 -10.57
N THR A 243 -5.10 -28.99 -9.78
CA THR A 243 -4.93 -30.37 -9.30
C THR A 243 -5.53 -30.58 -7.91
N SER A 244 -6.14 -29.56 -7.31
CA SER A 244 -6.61 -29.64 -5.93
C SER A 244 -7.80 -30.61 -5.79
N SER A 245 -8.04 -31.09 -4.58
CA SER A 245 -9.25 -31.87 -4.26
C SER A 245 -10.55 -31.06 -4.37
N LYS A 246 -10.46 -29.73 -4.52
CA LYS A 246 -11.59 -28.81 -4.67
C LYS A 246 -11.90 -28.45 -6.13
N ARG A 247 -11.21 -29.08 -7.08
CA ARG A 247 -11.44 -28.88 -8.51
C ARG A 247 -12.88 -29.24 -8.89
N ILE A 248 -13.43 -28.53 -9.86
CA ILE A 248 -14.86 -28.63 -10.21
C ILE A 248 -14.99 -29.62 -11.37
N ALA A 249 -15.81 -30.65 -11.18
CA ALA A 249 -15.92 -31.74 -12.16
C ALA A 249 -16.67 -31.34 -13.44
N SER A 250 -17.83 -30.70 -13.31
CA SER A 250 -18.69 -30.32 -14.44
C SER A 250 -19.76 -29.33 -14.00
N GLY A 251 -20.35 -28.59 -14.95
CA GLY A 251 -21.49 -27.71 -14.71
C GLY A 251 -21.92 -26.97 -15.98
N GLY A 252 -22.73 -25.94 -15.81
CA GLY A 252 -23.21 -25.07 -16.88
C GLY A 252 -22.28 -23.89 -17.17
N VAL A 253 -22.81 -22.87 -17.84
CA VAL A 253 -22.12 -21.61 -18.14
C VAL A 253 -22.92 -20.46 -17.57
N ALA A 254 -22.23 -19.50 -16.94
CA ALA A 254 -22.88 -18.35 -16.34
C ALA A 254 -22.05 -17.08 -16.50
N ILE A 255 -22.69 -15.94 -16.30
CA ILE A 255 -22.08 -14.63 -16.30
C ILE A 255 -22.43 -13.97 -14.97
N TRP A 256 -21.42 -13.48 -14.26
CA TRP A 256 -21.62 -12.65 -13.08
C TRP A 256 -21.01 -11.27 -13.31
N THR A 257 -21.80 -10.22 -13.11
CA THR A 257 -21.36 -8.83 -13.18
C THR A 257 -21.41 -8.20 -11.81
N TYR A 258 -20.51 -7.26 -11.56
CA TYR A 258 -20.43 -6.57 -10.26
C TYR A 258 -19.90 -5.15 -10.43
N LEU A 259 -20.58 -4.19 -9.81
CA LEU A 259 -20.16 -2.80 -9.75
C LEU A 259 -19.37 -2.55 -8.46
N SER A 260 -18.09 -2.22 -8.60
CA SER A 260 -17.20 -2.04 -7.44
C SER A 260 -17.58 -0.84 -6.60
N TYR A 261 -17.27 -0.92 -5.29
CA TYR A 261 -17.48 0.21 -4.38
C TYR A 261 -16.85 1.51 -4.89
N GLY A 262 -17.59 2.62 -4.71
CA GLY A 262 -17.21 3.96 -5.15
C GLY A 262 -17.41 4.24 -6.64
N THR A 263 -17.90 3.26 -7.41
CA THR A 263 -18.24 3.43 -8.84
C THR A 263 -19.68 3.89 -8.96
N ARG A 264 -19.94 4.93 -9.76
CA ARG A 264 -21.30 5.42 -10.02
C ARG A 264 -22.14 4.34 -10.71
N PRO A 265 -23.47 4.30 -10.46
CA PRO A 265 -24.37 3.38 -11.16
C PRO A 265 -24.18 3.43 -12.67
N LEU A 266 -24.11 2.26 -13.29
CA LEU A 266 -23.96 2.11 -14.74
C LEU A 266 -24.61 0.80 -15.20
N ALA A 267 -24.95 0.74 -16.48
CA ALA A 267 -25.38 -0.50 -17.12
C ALA A 267 -24.22 -1.15 -17.88
N LEU A 268 -24.27 -2.46 -18.02
CA LEU A 268 -23.46 -3.23 -18.96
C LEU A 268 -24.40 -3.88 -19.97
N THR A 269 -23.91 -4.10 -21.19
CA THR A 269 -24.55 -4.95 -22.17
C THR A 269 -23.68 -6.17 -22.43
N VAL A 270 -24.32 -7.31 -22.66
CA VAL A 270 -23.67 -8.55 -23.05
C VAL A 270 -24.24 -9.04 -24.36
N ASP A 271 -23.39 -9.68 -25.16
CA ASP A 271 -23.75 -10.19 -26.49
C ASP A 271 -22.85 -11.38 -26.88
N ASP A 272 -23.19 -12.07 -27.96
CA ASP A 272 -22.43 -13.17 -28.56
C ASP A 272 -22.05 -14.30 -27.57
N LEU A 273 -22.96 -14.70 -26.68
CA LEU A 273 -22.68 -15.82 -25.80
C LEU A 273 -22.59 -17.10 -26.64
N ARG A 274 -21.47 -17.80 -26.54
CA ARG A 274 -21.29 -19.12 -27.15
C ARG A 274 -20.53 -20.03 -26.20
N ALA A 275 -21.06 -21.22 -25.95
CA ALA A 275 -20.42 -22.30 -25.22
C ALA A 275 -20.52 -23.60 -26.00
N VAL A 276 -19.39 -24.29 -26.15
CA VAL A 276 -19.28 -25.59 -26.84
C VAL A 276 -18.56 -26.59 -25.96
N LYS A 277 -18.99 -27.85 -26.05
CA LYS A 277 -18.27 -28.96 -25.45
C LYS A 277 -16.96 -29.16 -26.21
N LEU A 278 -15.88 -29.43 -25.49
CA LEU A 278 -14.62 -29.87 -26.08
C LEU A 278 -14.52 -31.38 -26.02
N VAL A 279 -14.01 -31.98 -27.08
CA VAL A 279 -13.76 -33.43 -27.16
C VAL A 279 -12.30 -33.69 -27.51
N PRO A 280 -11.65 -34.68 -26.90
CA PRO A 280 -10.31 -35.09 -27.31
C PRO A 280 -10.29 -35.50 -28.79
N SER A 281 -9.36 -34.96 -29.56
CA SER A 281 -9.10 -35.34 -30.94
C SER A 281 -8.60 -36.77 -30.94
N LYS A 282 -9.32 -37.68 -31.61
CA LYS A 282 -8.78 -39.01 -31.90
C LYS A 282 -7.69 -38.83 -32.95
N THR A 283 -6.42 -39.00 -32.57
CA THR A 283 -5.31 -39.04 -33.52
C THR A 283 -5.45 -40.33 -34.35
N THR A 284 -5.99 -40.23 -35.56
CA THR A 284 -5.76 -41.26 -36.59
C THR A 284 -4.39 -41.01 -37.20
N GLU A 285 -3.53 -42.03 -37.13
CA GLU A 285 -2.16 -42.07 -37.65
C GLU A 285 -2.08 -41.66 -39.14
N PRO A 286 -1.22 -40.69 -39.52
CA PRO A 286 -1.18 -40.20 -40.91
C PRO A 286 -0.17 -40.95 -41.79
N LYS A 287 -0.66 -41.36 -42.98
CA LYS A 287 0.13 -41.84 -44.13
C LYS A 287 0.81 -40.67 -44.87
N PRO A 288 2.05 -40.79 -45.37
CA PRO A 288 2.83 -39.65 -45.90
C PRO A 288 2.58 -39.35 -47.39
N THR A 289 2.55 -38.06 -47.76
CA THR A 289 2.66 -37.58 -49.17
C THR A 289 3.36 -36.23 -49.33
N THR A 290 4.11 -36.14 -50.43
CA THR A 290 5.13 -35.17 -50.94
C THR A 290 4.62 -33.78 -51.41
N PRO A 291 5.45 -32.70 -51.41
CA PRO A 291 5.05 -31.33 -51.80
C PRO A 291 5.40 -30.90 -53.24
N ALA A 292 4.69 -29.89 -53.78
CA ALA A 292 4.93 -29.23 -55.09
C ALA A 292 4.45 -27.73 -55.10
N PRO A 293 4.88 -26.86 -56.05
CA PRO A 293 5.40 -25.51 -55.76
C PRO A 293 4.58 -24.27 -56.27
N THR A 294 5.10 -23.08 -55.91
CA THR A 294 4.64 -21.67 -56.12
C THR A 294 4.96 -21.07 -57.51
N PRO A 295 4.21 -20.05 -57.99
CA PRO A 295 4.66 -19.11 -59.05
C PRO A 295 4.59 -17.59 -58.73
N THR A 296 5.31 -16.80 -59.54
CA THR A 296 5.79 -15.40 -59.36
C THR A 296 5.32 -14.38 -60.45
N THR A 297 5.20 -13.09 -60.07
CA THR A 297 5.47 -11.77 -60.77
C THR A 297 4.85 -11.33 -62.13
N LYS A 298 4.37 -10.05 -62.23
CA LYS A 298 5.01 -8.88 -62.96
C LYS A 298 4.17 -7.54 -62.97
N PRO A 299 4.76 -6.36 -63.33
CA PRO A 299 4.35 -4.97 -62.98
C PRO A 299 4.07 -4.00 -64.17
N THR A 300 3.65 -2.73 -63.90
CA THR A 300 3.74 -1.55 -64.82
C THR A 300 3.83 -0.16 -64.12
N THR A 301 4.38 0.83 -64.85
CA THR A 301 5.01 2.14 -64.45
C THR A 301 4.13 3.40 -64.86
N PRO A 302 4.57 4.70 -64.92
CA PRO A 302 4.02 5.82 -64.10
C PRO A 302 3.62 7.16 -64.84
N ALA A 303 3.34 8.22 -64.03
CA ALA A 303 3.39 9.70 -64.27
C ALA A 303 2.11 10.42 -64.79
N PRO A 304 1.93 11.77 -64.73
CA PRO A 304 2.72 12.90 -64.13
C PRO A 304 1.90 13.98 -63.32
N THR A 305 2.58 15.04 -62.84
CA THR A 305 2.10 16.26 -62.12
C THR A 305 1.79 17.45 -63.07
N PRO A 306 1.00 18.49 -62.69
CA PRO A 306 1.57 19.88 -62.60
C PRO A 306 0.87 20.93 -61.65
N THR A 307 1.68 21.87 -61.08
CA THR A 307 1.56 23.36 -60.82
C THR A 307 0.21 24.08 -60.47
N THR A 308 0.05 25.25 -59.80
CA THR A 308 0.84 26.34 -59.13
C THR A 308 -0.11 27.43 -58.50
N LYS A 309 0.40 28.21 -57.51
CA LYS A 309 0.24 29.69 -57.25
C LYS A 309 -0.97 30.27 -56.41
N PRO A 310 -0.93 31.56 -55.92
CA PRO A 310 -0.93 31.93 -54.47
C PRO A 310 -1.89 33.10 -54.09
N THR A 311 -1.87 33.62 -52.83
CA THR A 311 -1.79 35.07 -52.43
C THR A 311 -2.15 35.38 -50.94
N THR A 312 -1.19 35.97 -50.19
CA THR A 312 -1.17 37.23 -49.38
C THR A 312 -2.17 37.52 -48.19
N PRO A 313 -1.99 38.55 -47.30
CA PRO A 313 -1.28 38.49 -46.00
C PRO A 313 -1.94 39.18 -44.74
N ALA A 314 -1.35 38.98 -43.54
CA ALA A 314 -1.18 39.90 -42.37
C ALA A 314 -2.43 40.45 -41.61
N PRO A 315 -2.38 40.86 -40.30
CA PRO A 315 -1.25 41.49 -39.58
C PRO A 315 -0.99 41.04 -38.11
N ALA A 316 0.00 41.69 -37.50
CA ALA A 316 0.65 41.44 -36.21
C ALA A 316 0.22 42.44 -35.09
N PRO A 317 1.00 42.72 -34.01
CA PRO A 317 0.70 42.39 -32.60
C PRO A 317 0.61 43.62 -31.64
N ALA A 318 0.35 43.41 -30.34
CA ALA A 318 0.57 44.43 -29.29
C ALA A 318 0.64 43.82 -27.85
N PRO A 319 1.21 44.52 -26.85
CA PRO A 319 2.22 43.94 -25.94
C PRO A 319 1.87 43.88 -24.43
N THR A 320 2.81 43.28 -23.71
CA THR A 320 2.98 43.00 -22.27
C THR A 320 2.82 44.17 -21.29
N THR A 321 2.33 43.87 -20.08
CA THR A 321 2.63 44.61 -18.84
C THR A 321 3.12 43.68 -17.73
N LYS A 322 4.21 44.14 -17.10
CA LYS A 322 4.95 43.59 -15.94
C LYS A 322 4.16 43.76 -14.64
N PRO A 323 4.35 42.88 -13.64
CA PRO A 323 4.38 43.36 -12.25
C PRO A 323 5.64 42.99 -11.47
N THR A 324 5.77 43.76 -10.40
CA THR A 324 6.88 44.11 -9.52
C THR A 324 7.18 43.13 -8.38
N THR A 325 8.41 43.23 -7.91
CA THR A 325 9.02 42.65 -6.70
C THR A 325 8.18 42.81 -5.42
N PRO A 326 8.15 41.79 -4.52
CA PRO A 326 7.85 41.98 -3.10
C PRO A 326 9.11 41.94 -2.23
N ALA A 327 9.10 42.77 -1.18
CA ALA A 327 10.10 42.96 -0.14
C ALA A 327 10.03 41.86 0.97
N PRO A 328 10.94 41.86 1.97
CA PRO A 328 11.46 40.66 2.63
C PRO A 328 10.55 40.04 3.70
N THR A 329 10.63 38.71 3.83
CA THR A 329 9.94 37.89 4.83
C THR A 329 10.70 37.88 6.18
N PRO A 330 10.02 37.81 7.35
CA PRO A 330 10.64 37.88 8.67
C PRO A 330 11.48 36.63 9.00
N THR A 331 12.66 36.83 9.59
CA THR A 331 13.49 35.79 10.20
C THR A 331 12.95 35.38 11.58
N THR A 332 12.73 34.08 11.80
CA THR A 332 12.41 33.45 13.10
C THR A 332 13.06 32.05 13.09
N PRO A 333 13.63 31.57 14.21
CA PRO A 333 14.96 30.96 14.25
C PRO A 333 15.05 29.50 13.82
N GLU A 334 16.28 29.12 13.46
CA GLU A 334 16.77 27.82 13.05
C GLU A 334 16.41 26.70 14.05
N PRO A 335 15.93 25.52 13.60
CA PRO A 335 15.69 24.38 14.47
C PRO A 335 17.02 23.85 15.01
N THR A 336 17.07 23.68 16.33
CA THR A 336 18.18 23.06 17.06
C THR A 336 18.49 21.67 16.51
N LYS A 337 19.80 21.39 16.44
CA LYS A 337 20.42 20.11 16.07
C LYS A 337 19.69 18.90 16.69
N PRO A 338 19.45 17.80 15.95
CA PRO A 338 18.86 16.58 16.50
C PRO A 338 19.68 16.09 17.70
N VAL A 339 19.01 15.95 18.85
CA VAL A 339 19.54 15.18 19.97
C VAL A 339 19.51 13.72 19.54
N PRO A 340 20.65 13.00 19.50
CA PRO A 340 20.62 11.57 19.23
C PRO A 340 19.80 10.87 20.34
N PRO A 341 18.96 9.88 19.99
CA PRO A 341 18.22 9.11 21.00
C PRO A 341 19.20 8.49 22.00
N SER A 342 18.79 8.47 23.27
CA SER A 342 19.57 7.91 24.36
C SER A 342 19.83 6.44 24.12
N THR A 343 21.09 6.03 24.26
CA THR A 343 21.54 4.64 24.15
C THR A 343 21.13 3.84 25.40
N ALA A 344 19.85 3.52 25.54
CA ALA A 344 19.33 2.70 26.64
C ALA A 344 18.53 1.49 26.13
N GLY A 345 19.25 0.41 25.79
CA GLY A 345 18.80 -0.98 25.95
C GLY A 345 18.04 -1.65 24.79
N ASP A 346 18.59 -2.76 24.28
CA ASP A 346 18.00 -3.98 23.66
C ASP A 346 16.87 -3.93 22.62
N ARG A 347 16.24 -2.77 22.35
CA ARG A 347 15.11 -2.64 21.42
C ARG A 347 15.54 -2.32 20.00
N GLY A 348 14.74 -2.79 19.06
CA GLY A 348 14.96 -2.63 17.64
C GLY A 348 15.64 -3.83 17.00
N SER A 349 15.92 -3.71 15.71
CA SER A 349 16.60 -4.75 14.96
C SER A 349 18.04 -4.87 15.39
N ALA A 350 18.54 -6.10 15.44
CA ALA A 350 19.98 -6.34 15.32
C ALA A 350 20.55 -5.58 14.10
N THR A 351 21.80 -5.12 14.20
CA THR A 351 22.48 -4.44 13.09
C THR A 351 22.41 -5.30 11.82
N VAL A 352 22.04 -4.72 10.68
CA VAL A 352 21.97 -5.46 9.41
C VAL A 352 23.35 -6.09 9.11
N GLY A 353 23.37 -7.42 9.01
CA GLY A 353 24.60 -8.20 8.84
C GLY A 353 25.22 -8.75 10.12
N SER A 354 24.64 -8.55 11.32
CA SER A 354 25.13 -9.18 12.55
C SER A 354 24.35 -10.44 12.95
N THR A 355 23.19 -10.70 12.33
CA THR A 355 22.37 -11.87 12.63
C THR A 355 23.00 -13.17 12.11
N SER A 356 22.83 -14.27 12.85
CA SER A 356 23.37 -15.60 12.51
C SER A 356 22.27 -16.66 12.43
N TYR A 357 21.40 -16.57 11.41
CA TYR A 357 20.32 -17.54 11.22
C TYR A 357 20.84 -18.85 10.62
N PRO A 358 20.48 -20.03 11.16
CA PRO A 358 20.86 -21.30 10.57
C PRO A 358 20.49 -21.39 9.09
N VAL A 359 21.38 -21.97 8.29
CA VAL A 359 21.14 -22.25 6.87
C VAL A 359 20.67 -23.71 6.76
N PRO A 360 19.37 -23.96 6.50
CA PRO A 360 18.87 -25.32 6.44
C PRO A 360 19.39 -26.07 5.21
N SER A 361 19.43 -27.41 5.30
CA SER A 361 19.66 -28.26 4.14
C SER A 361 18.58 -28.03 3.09
N GLY A 362 18.98 -27.81 1.83
CA GLY A 362 18.04 -27.48 0.75
C GLY A 362 17.65 -26.01 0.65
N ALA A 363 18.31 -25.11 1.39
CA ALA A 363 18.14 -23.67 1.21
C ALA A 363 18.42 -23.23 -0.23
N VAL A 364 17.62 -22.26 -0.70
CA VAL A 364 17.78 -21.62 -2.01
C VAL A 364 18.59 -20.35 -1.83
N PHE A 365 19.75 -20.26 -2.47
CA PHE A 365 20.65 -19.13 -2.34
C PHE A 365 20.40 -18.09 -3.42
N VAL A 366 20.48 -16.83 -3.02
CA VAL A 366 20.35 -15.67 -3.91
C VAL A 366 21.52 -14.74 -3.67
N SER A 367 22.08 -14.18 -4.74
CA SER A 367 23.13 -13.17 -4.66
C SER A 367 22.94 -12.16 -5.79
N SER A 368 22.84 -10.88 -5.46
CA SER A 368 22.65 -9.82 -6.46
C SER A 368 23.83 -9.64 -7.42
N SER A 369 24.98 -10.27 -7.14
CA SER A 369 26.16 -10.30 -8.02
C SER A 369 26.28 -11.60 -8.85
N ALA A 370 25.34 -12.53 -8.70
CA ALA A 370 25.37 -13.80 -9.44
C ALA A 370 24.89 -13.65 -10.90
N THR A 371 25.23 -14.64 -11.73
CA THR A 371 24.77 -14.69 -13.13
C THR A 371 23.30 -15.07 -13.23
N SER A 372 22.62 -14.65 -14.30
CA SER A 372 21.21 -14.96 -14.55
C SER A 372 20.91 -16.45 -14.77
N THR A 373 21.94 -17.28 -14.96
CA THR A 373 21.84 -18.72 -15.19
C THR A 373 21.97 -19.56 -13.90
N GLY A 374 22.08 -18.91 -12.74
CA GLY A 374 22.18 -19.60 -11.45
C GLY A 374 21.03 -20.58 -11.19
N ASN A 375 21.31 -21.68 -10.49
CA ASN A 375 20.32 -22.72 -10.19
C ASN A 375 19.79 -22.69 -8.75
N GLY A 376 20.19 -21.70 -7.95
CA GLY A 376 19.75 -21.53 -6.56
C GLY A 376 20.55 -22.34 -5.53
N SER A 377 21.56 -23.11 -5.96
CA SER A 377 22.49 -23.77 -5.03
C SER A 377 23.50 -22.77 -4.44
N LYS A 378 24.17 -23.13 -3.34
CA LYS A 378 25.21 -22.28 -2.72
C LYS A 378 26.33 -21.89 -3.69
N GLY A 379 26.73 -22.82 -4.57
CA GLY A 379 27.78 -22.60 -5.57
C GLY A 379 27.30 -21.91 -6.85
N SER A 380 26.00 -21.83 -7.07
CA SER A 380 25.39 -21.19 -8.24
C SER A 380 24.06 -20.53 -7.84
N PRO A 381 24.10 -19.47 -7.01
CA PRO A 381 22.89 -18.83 -6.48
C PRO A 381 22.09 -18.14 -7.59
N TYR A 382 20.79 -17.94 -7.37
CA TYR A 382 19.99 -17.10 -8.26
C TYR A 382 20.45 -15.63 -8.20
N SER A 383 20.37 -14.93 -9.33
CA SER A 383 20.76 -13.51 -9.42
C SER A 383 19.73 -12.53 -8.85
N SER A 384 18.49 -12.99 -8.60
CA SER A 384 17.40 -12.13 -8.11
C SER A 384 16.48 -12.86 -7.15
N VAL A 385 15.90 -12.12 -6.22
CA VAL A 385 14.99 -12.65 -5.21
C VAL A 385 13.66 -13.04 -5.86
N ASN A 386 13.17 -12.28 -6.85
CA ASN A 386 11.99 -12.66 -7.62
C ASN A 386 12.14 -14.02 -8.30
N ARG A 387 13.32 -14.31 -8.88
CA ARG A 387 13.59 -15.61 -9.51
C ARG A 387 13.59 -16.73 -8.47
N ALA A 388 14.19 -16.47 -7.31
CA ALA A 388 14.22 -17.43 -6.21
C ALA A 388 12.82 -17.71 -5.64
N ILE A 389 12.00 -16.67 -5.44
CA ILE A 389 10.59 -16.82 -5.03
C ILE A 389 9.83 -17.63 -6.07
N ALA A 390 10.00 -17.37 -7.38
CA ALA A 390 9.30 -18.14 -8.40
C ALA A 390 9.68 -19.63 -8.40
N ALA A 391 10.98 -19.94 -8.27
CA ALA A 391 11.51 -21.29 -8.39
C ALA A 391 11.41 -22.13 -7.11
N ALA A 392 11.46 -21.50 -5.93
CA ALA A 392 11.51 -22.23 -4.66
C ALA A 392 10.20 -23.00 -4.39
N PRO A 393 10.26 -24.20 -3.77
CA PRO A 393 9.06 -24.90 -3.34
C PRO A 393 8.38 -24.17 -2.16
N ASN A 394 7.11 -24.50 -1.92
CA ASN A 394 6.40 -24.02 -0.73
C ASN A 394 7.12 -24.48 0.55
N GLY A 395 7.28 -23.59 1.53
CA GLY A 395 8.00 -23.84 2.78
C GLY A 395 9.52 -23.68 2.69
N ALA A 396 10.07 -23.31 1.53
CA ALA A 396 11.52 -23.15 1.36
C ALA A 396 12.09 -21.96 2.14
N THR A 397 13.38 -22.05 2.46
CA THR A 397 14.18 -20.92 2.96
C THR A 397 15.02 -20.33 1.83
N LEU A 398 14.79 -19.06 1.53
CA LEU A 398 15.63 -18.23 0.69
C LEU A 398 16.72 -17.59 1.56
N VAL A 399 17.99 -17.87 1.24
CA VAL A 399 19.16 -17.33 1.93
C VAL A 399 19.85 -16.32 1.02
N LEU A 400 19.73 -15.06 1.38
CA LEU A 400 20.26 -13.92 0.63
C LEU A 400 21.72 -13.66 1.02
N ARG A 401 22.61 -13.64 0.03
CA ARG A 401 24.01 -13.25 0.22
C ARG A 401 24.15 -11.74 0.34
N ALA A 402 25.25 -11.29 0.93
CA ALA A 402 25.58 -9.89 1.12
C ALA A 402 25.41 -9.10 -0.17
N GLY A 403 24.75 -7.94 -0.07
CA GLY A 403 24.58 -7.06 -1.22
C GLY A 403 23.31 -6.21 -1.15
N THR A 404 23.21 -5.36 -2.16
CA THR A 404 22.03 -4.54 -2.42
C THR A 404 21.19 -5.18 -3.52
N TYR A 405 19.89 -5.28 -3.29
CA TYR A 405 18.88 -5.84 -4.17
C TYR A 405 17.92 -4.73 -4.56
N HIS A 406 18.03 -4.26 -5.80
CA HIS A 406 17.15 -3.26 -6.37
C HIS A 406 15.96 -3.95 -7.05
N GLU A 407 15.00 -4.40 -6.24
CA GLU A 407 13.87 -5.22 -6.70
C GLU A 407 12.58 -4.89 -5.92
N SER A 408 11.44 -5.01 -6.60
CA SER A 408 10.13 -5.19 -5.96
C SER A 408 9.79 -6.67 -5.96
N VAL A 409 9.54 -7.26 -4.79
CA VAL A 409 9.24 -8.70 -4.63
C VAL A 409 7.89 -8.94 -3.98
N GLU A 410 7.23 -10.02 -4.39
CA GLU A 410 6.00 -10.49 -3.76
C GLU A 410 6.14 -11.97 -3.41
N VAL A 411 5.91 -12.32 -2.14
CA VAL A 411 5.61 -13.70 -1.74
C VAL A 411 4.12 -13.92 -1.97
N PRO A 412 3.71 -14.68 -3.00
CA PRO A 412 2.31 -14.76 -3.40
C PRO A 412 1.48 -15.58 -2.42
N ASN A 413 0.16 -15.38 -2.47
CA ASN A 413 -0.79 -16.22 -1.75
C ASN A 413 -0.63 -17.71 -2.13
N GLY A 414 -0.77 -18.58 -1.14
CA GLY A 414 -0.55 -20.03 -1.27
C GLY A 414 0.91 -20.46 -1.22
N LYS A 415 1.84 -19.51 -1.03
CA LYS A 415 3.27 -19.78 -0.91
C LYS A 415 3.82 -19.23 0.40
N ARG A 416 4.16 -20.14 1.31
CA ARG A 416 4.91 -19.88 2.53
C ARG A 416 6.40 -19.89 2.23
N LEU A 417 7.14 -18.88 2.66
CA LEU A 417 8.61 -18.85 2.56
C LEU A 417 9.25 -18.37 3.86
N THR A 418 10.52 -18.70 4.05
CA THR A 418 11.41 -17.96 4.95
C THR A 418 12.41 -17.20 4.10
N ILE A 419 12.47 -15.88 4.22
CA ILE A 419 13.47 -15.03 3.56
C ILE A 419 14.40 -14.50 4.64
N GLN A 420 15.69 -14.82 4.54
CA GLN A 420 16.69 -14.43 5.53
C GLN A 420 18.03 -14.06 4.90
N SER A 421 18.81 -13.26 5.60
CA SER A 421 20.23 -13.09 5.29
C SER A 421 21.03 -14.37 5.54
N TYR A 422 22.12 -14.54 4.80
CA TYR A 422 23.17 -15.49 5.16
C TYR A 422 23.82 -15.06 6.49
N PRO A 423 24.23 -15.99 7.37
CA PRO A 423 24.90 -15.65 8.63
C PRO A 423 26.00 -14.61 8.49
N GLY A 424 25.88 -13.49 9.22
CA GLY A 424 26.89 -12.44 9.25
C GLY A 424 26.96 -11.58 7.97
N GLU A 425 26.01 -11.69 7.05
CA GLU A 425 26.03 -10.97 5.78
C GLU A 425 24.95 -9.88 5.71
N ALA A 426 25.35 -8.66 5.34
CA ALA A 426 24.44 -7.52 5.23
C ALA A 426 23.65 -7.53 3.92
N VAL A 427 22.33 -7.54 4.02
CA VAL A 427 21.39 -7.60 2.89
C VAL A 427 20.46 -6.40 2.91
N TRP A 428 20.40 -5.66 1.80
CA TRP A 428 19.53 -4.49 1.65
C TRP A 428 18.66 -4.59 0.41
N PHE A 429 17.35 -4.50 0.58
CA PHE A 429 16.42 -4.12 -0.47
C PHE A 429 16.41 -2.61 -0.60
N ASP A 430 16.62 -2.10 -1.80
CA ASP A 430 16.90 -0.68 -1.99
C ASP A 430 16.16 -0.14 -3.20
N GLY A 431 15.24 0.79 -2.96
CA GLY A 431 14.42 1.39 -3.99
C GLY A 431 15.13 2.46 -4.81
N ALA A 432 16.39 2.80 -4.48
CA ALA A 432 17.17 3.81 -5.17
C ALA A 432 18.35 3.22 -5.95
N GLU A 433 18.68 3.86 -7.07
CA GLU A 433 19.82 3.50 -7.92
C GLU A 433 20.89 4.60 -7.90
N LYS A 434 22.14 4.21 -8.15
CA LYS A 434 23.26 5.15 -8.26
C LYS A 434 23.27 5.80 -9.65
N VAL A 435 23.38 7.12 -9.68
CA VAL A 435 23.39 7.91 -10.92
C VAL A 435 24.70 8.68 -11.06
N ASN A 436 25.37 8.46 -12.20
CA ASN A 436 26.65 9.12 -12.52
C ASN A 436 26.56 10.07 -13.74
N SER A 437 25.41 10.15 -14.41
CA SER A 437 25.22 10.80 -15.72
C SER A 437 24.79 12.27 -15.65
N TRP A 438 25.17 12.98 -14.59
CA TRP A 438 24.78 14.37 -14.34
C TRP A 438 25.46 15.35 -15.31
N LYS A 439 24.68 16.30 -15.83
CA LYS A 439 25.17 17.37 -16.70
C LYS A 439 25.04 18.72 -16.03
N LYS A 440 26.09 19.54 -16.07
CA LYS A 440 26.03 20.91 -15.57
C LYS A 440 25.03 21.73 -16.40
N ALA A 441 24.14 22.45 -15.74
CA ALA A 441 23.16 23.32 -16.37
C ALA A 441 23.28 24.76 -15.84
N SER A 442 22.45 25.69 -16.35
CA SER A 442 22.37 27.07 -15.85
C SER A 442 21.94 27.14 -14.38
N THR A 443 21.18 26.13 -13.94
CA THR A 443 20.80 25.92 -12.54
C THR A 443 21.20 24.50 -12.15
N GLY A 444 22.19 24.38 -11.28
CA GLY A 444 22.64 23.10 -10.73
C GLY A 444 23.10 22.10 -11.79
N TRP A 445 22.67 20.86 -11.61
CA TRP A 445 23.00 19.70 -12.41
C TRP A 445 21.74 18.98 -12.84
N VAL A 446 21.71 18.44 -14.06
CA VAL A 446 20.52 17.82 -14.64
C VAL A 446 20.81 16.37 -14.98
N LEU A 447 19.89 15.50 -14.58
CA LEU A 447 19.73 14.15 -15.08
C LEU A 447 18.60 14.16 -16.12
N ASP A 448 18.92 13.88 -17.37
CA ASP A 448 17.94 13.70 -18.44
C ASP A 448 17.33 12.29 -18.39
N GLY A 449 16.07 12.15 -18.81
CA GLY A 449 15.39 10.86 -18.91
C GLY A 449 14.86 10.33 -17.58
N TYR A 450 14.72 11.19 -16.57
CA TYR A 450 14.02 10.85 -15.34
C TYR A 450 12.52 11.02 -15.59
N ASP A 451 11.88 9.97 -16.10
CA ASP A 451 10.48 9.94 -16.56
C ASP A 451 9.53 9.19 -15.58
N TYR A 452 9.97 9.01 -14.33
CA TYR A 452 9.15 8.38 -13.29
C TYR A 452 7.95 9.27 -12.92
N ASP A 453 6.74 8.78 -13.17
CA ASP A 453 5.48 9.44 -12.81
C ASP A 453 4.83 8.77 -11.59
N PHE A 454 5.50 8.90 -10.46
CA PHE A 454 4.96 8.40 -9.20
C PHE A 454 3.76 9.22 -8.75
N ASP A 455 2.74 8.54 -8.23
CA ASP A 455 1.51 9.16 -7.74
C ASP A 455 1.78 10.00 -6.48
N THR A 456 1.36 11.26 -6.52
CA THR A 456 1.57 12.26 -5.44
C THR A 456 0.29 12.49 -4.63
N SER A 457 -0.72 11.63 -4.76
CA SER A 457 -2.02 11.82 -4.12
C SER A 457 -1.86 11.69 -2.60
N PRO A 458 -2.27 12.71 -1.81
CA PRO A 458 -2.11 12.70 -0.37
C PRO A 458 -3.26 11.95 0.31
N THR A 459 -3.57 10.75 -0.16
CA THR A 459 -4.70 9.95 0.34
C THR A 459 -4.49 8.48 0.02
N PHE A 460 -5.26 7.62 0.66
CA PHE A 460 -5.22 6.17 0.42
C PHE A 460 -5.91 5.74 -0.89
N THR A 461 -6.31 6.69 -1.74
CA THR A 461 -6.89 6.44 -3.06
C THR A 461 -6.00 7.06 -4.15
N LYS A 462 -5.48 6.22 -5.05
CA LYS A 462 -4.63 6.67 -6.16
C LYS A 462 -5.36 7.72 -7.02
N GLY A 463 -4.68 8.80 -7.36
CA GLY A 463 -5.16 9.93 -8.17
C GLY A 463 -6.20 10.84 -7.50
N ALA A 464 -6.56 10.60 -6.24
CA ALA A 464 -7.58 11.41 -5.56
C ALA A 464 -6.96 12.66 -4.89
N PRO A 465 -7.70 13.77 -4.83
CA PRO A 465 -7.24 14.97 -4.11
C PRO A 465 -7.17 14.70 -2.60
N ASP A 466 -6.51 15.61 -1.88
CA ASP A 466 -6.63 15.67 -0.42
C ASP A 466 -8.09 15.91 0.01
N ASN A 467 -8.37 15.65 1.29
CA ASN A 467 -9.65 15.96 1.89
C ASN A 467 -9.95 17.47 1.82
N THR A 468 -11.22 17.84 1.68
CA THR A 468 -11.62 19.25 1.70
C THR A 468 -11.71 19.82 3.11
N ASP A 469 -11.96 18.97 4.10
CA ASP A 469 -12.02 19.34 5.51
C ASP A 469 -10.60 19.46 6.08
N GLU A 470 -10.25 20.68 6.50
CA GLU A 470 -8.95 21.00 7.10
C GLU A 470 -8.59 20.11 8.28
N SER A 471 -9.56 19.61 9.06
CA SER A 471 -9.28 18.77 10.23
C SER A 471 -8.69 17.41 9.85
N ILE A 472 -8.95 16.92 8.63
CA ILE A 472 -8.54 15.59 8.16
C ILE A 472 -7.70 15.63 6.88
N LYS A 473 -7.25 16.82 6.46
CA LYS A 473 -6.25 16.96 5.40
C LYS A 473 -4.94 16.29 5.80
N PHE A 474 -4.33 15.62 4.84
CA PHE A 474 -3.03 14.97 5.01
C PHE A 474 -1.88 15.99 4.92
N ILE A 475 -2.03 16.97 4.02
CA ILE A 475 -0.99 17.95 3.71
C ILE A 475 -1.11 19.19 4.58
N ASP A 476 0.01 19.56 5.19
CA ASP A 476 0.21 20.89 5.74
C ASP A 476 0.57 21.82 4.56
N PRO A 477 -0.16 22.95 4.36
CA PRO A 477 0.17 23.92 3.32
C PRO A 477 1.62 24.43 3.36
N ALA A 478 2.30 24.38 4.51
CA ALA A 478 3.72 24.73 4.63
C ALA A 478 4.67 23.67 4.01
N PHE A 479 4.18 22.44 3.79
CA PHE A 479 4.93 21.32 3.21
C PHE A 479 4.13 20.68 2.06
N PRO A 480 3.86 21.43 0.96
CA PRO A 480 2.94 21.01 -0.10
C PRO A 480 3.43 19.79 -0.89
N LEU A 481 4.71 19.46 -0.82
CA LEU A 481 5.33 18.32 -1.49
C LEU A 481 5.44 17.08 -0.60
N ALA A 482 4.85 17.07 0.61
CA ALA A 482 5.03 15.96 1.55
C ALA A 482 4.59 14.59 0.97
N ALA A 483 3.58 14.57 0.09
CA ALA A 483 3.12 13.36 -0.60
C ALA A 483 3.87 13.04 -1.91
N HIS A 484 4.83 13.87 -2.31
CA HIS A 484 5.68 13.57 -3.45
C HIS A 484 6.68 12.48 -3.06
N PRO A 485 6.72 11.35 -3.79
CA PRO A 485 7.49 10.21 -3.33
C PRO A 485 8.93 10.18 -3.89
N ASP A 486 9.27 11.07 -4.82
CA ASP A 486 10.62 11.19 -5.35
C ASP A 486 11.60 11.58 -4.24
N GLN A 487 12.78 10.94 -4.24
CA GLN A 487 13.81 11.17 -3.23
C GLN A 487 15.20 11.13 -3.87
N VAL A 488 16.10 11.98 -3.35
CA VAL A 488 17.51 12.04 -3.79
C VAL A 488 18.42 12.03 -2.56
N TRP A 489 19.52 11.28 -2.67
CA TRP A 489 20.57 11.24 -1.66
C TRP A 489 21.93 11.59 -2.26
N VAL A 490 22.73 12.36 -1.53
CA VAL A 490 24.14 12.63 -1.86
C VAL A 490 25.00 12.22 -0.67
N ASP A 491 25.91 11.27 -0.88
CA ASP A 491 26.77 10.69 0.17
C ASP A 491 25.97 10.17 1.39
N GLY A 492 24.76 9.65 1.12
CA GLY A 492 23.84 9.14 2.12
C GLY A 492 22.91 10.19 2.74
N ALA A 493 23.15 11.49 2.57
CA ALA A 493 22.29 12.55 3.07
C ALA A 493 21.06 12.76 2.16
N THR A 494 19.86 12.71 2.73
CA THR A 494 18.59 12.99 2.03
C THR A 494 18.49 14.47 1.65
N LEU A 495 18.12 14.76 0.41
CA LEU A 495 17.86 16.12 -0.06
C LEU A 495 16.38 16.51 0.02
N THR A 496 16.12 17.82 0.01
CA THR A 496 14.74 18.36 0.04
C THR A 496 14.23 18.63 -1.37
N GLU A 497 13.04 18.14 -1.72
CA GLU A 497 12.37 18.50 -2.97
C GLU A 497 11.87 19.95 -2.91
N VAL A 498 12.02 20.71 -3.99
CA VAL A 498 11.48 22.07 -4.12
C VAL A 498 10.54 22.16 -5.31
N GLY A 499 9.52 23.01 -5.23
CA GLY A 499 8.42 23.02 -6.22
C GLY A 499 8.73 23.69 -7.56
N SER A 500 9.96 24.16 -7.78
CA SER A 500 10.36 24.76 -9.06
C SER A 500 11.87 24.71 -9.29
N ARG A 501 12.28 24.71 -10.56
CA ARG A 501 13.69 24.77 -10.95
C ARG A 501 14.42 25.98 -10.36
N GLY A 502 13.77 27.15 -10.28
CA GLY A 502 14.38 28.37 -9.74
C GLY A 502 14.66 28.32 -8.22
N ALA A 503 14.01 27.40 -7.50
CA ALA A 503 14.22 27.19 -6.07
C ALA A 503 15.38 26.22 -5.77
N VAL A 504 15.96 25.59 -6.80
CA VAL A 504 17.05 24.63 -6.64
C VAL A 504 18.32 25.32 -6.17
N LYS A 505 18.79 24.93 -4.99
CA LYS A 505 20.04 25.33 -4.33
C LYS A 505 20.72 24.10 -3.71
N ASP A 506 21.94 24.26 -3.19
CA ASP A 506 22.62 23.17 -2.47
C ASP A 506 21.72 22.58 -1.37
N GLY A 507 21.70 21.24 -1.27
CA GLY A 507 20.81 20.51 -0.36
C GLY A 507 19.41 20.21 -0.93
N THR A 508 19.10 20.64 -2.15
CA THR A 508 17.76 20.48 -2.74
C THR A 508 17.77 19.86 -4.14
N PHE A 509 16.61 19.37 -4.56
CA PHE A 509 16.36 18.90 -5.92
C PHE A 509 14.94 19.25 -6.41
N TYR A 510 14.72 19.19 -7.72
CA TYR A 510 13.41 19.40 -8.36
C TYR A 510 13.17 18.35 -9.42
N VAL A 511 11.96 17.80 -9.48
CA VAL A 511 11.53 16.87 -10.53
C VAL A 511 10.75 17.65 -11.59
N ASP A 512 11.37 17.84 -12.75
CA ASP A 512 10.79 18.54 -13.89
C ASP A 512 10.04 17.56 -14.80
N ARG A 513 8.85 17.16 -14.37
CA ARG A 513 7.99 16.17 -15.08
C ARG A 513 7.63 16.56 -16.51
N ARG A 514 7.75 17.84 -16.89
CA ARG A 514 7.47 18.30 -18.28
C ARG A 514 8.65 18.06 -19.21
N ALA A 515 9.86 18.00 -18.67
CA ALA A 515 11.10 17.84 -19.41
C ALA A 515 11.72 16.46 -19.23
N ASP A 516 11.09 15.57 -18.44
CA ASP A 516 11.63 14.28 -18.00
C ASP A 516 13.03 14.43 -17.42
N GLN A 517 13.17 15.37 -16.48
CA GLN A 517 14.45 15.76 -15.88
C GLN A 517 14.39 15.78 -14.35
N LEU A 518 15.49 15.36 -13.72
CA LEU A 518 15.75 15.63 -12.32
C LEU A 518 16.85 16.70 -12.21
N VAL A 519 16.58 17.76 -11.47
CA VAL A 519 17.49 18.90 -11.28
C VAL A 519 18.03 18.87 -9.87
N LEU A 520 19.35 18.75 -9.74
CA LEU A 520 20.07 18.66 -8.48
C LEU A 520 20.82 19.95 -8.18
N GLY A 521 20.66 20.49 -6.98
CA GLY A 521 21.39 21.68 -6.56
C GLY A 521 22.81 21.39 -6.06
N THR A 522 22.99 20.27 -5.37
CA THR A 522 24.31 19.84 -4.87
C THR A 522 25.21 19.35 -6.00
N ASN A 523 26.51 19.67 -5.93
CA ASN A 523 27.47 19.22 -6.93
C ASN A 523 27.68 17.69 -6.85
N PRO A 524 27.36 16.90 -7.90
CA PRO A 524 27.47 15.44 -7.89
C PRO A 524 28.89 14.93 -8.16
N ALA A 525 29.84 15.79 -8.55
CA ALA A 525 31.17 15.36 -8.98
C ALA A 525 31.93 14.60 -7.87
N GLY A 526 32.29 13.34 -8.15
CA GLY A 526 33.01 12.47 -7.22
C GLY A 526 32.18 11.96 -6.03
N ARG A 527 30.87 12.19 -6.03
CA ARG A 527 29.96 11.86 -4.92
C ARG A 527 29.06 10.68 -5.22
N ASP A 528 28.56 10.05 -4.16
CA ASP A 528 27.62 8.95 -4.27
C ASP A 528 26.18 9.49 -4.32
N VAL A 529 25.70 9.75 -5.54
CA VAL A 529 24.34 10.27 -5.77
C VAL A 529 23.40 9.13 -6.10
N ARG A 530 22.31 9.01 -5.33
CA ARG A 530 21.24 8.05 -5.59
C ARG A 530 19.89 8.72 -5.75
N VAL A 531 19.06 8.17 -6.62
CA VAL A 531 17.69 8.62 -6.87
C VAL A 531 16.74 7.43 -6.71
N SER A 532 15.57 7.66 -6.11
CA SER A 532 14.54 6.64 -5.95
C SER A 532 13.90 6.29 -7.28
N THR A 533 13.76 5.00 -7.59
CA THR A 533 13.19 4.51 -8.86
C THR A 533 12.17 3.39 -8.69
N LEU A 534 12.08 2.77 -7.50
CA LEU A 534 11.07 1.76 -7.15
C LEU A 534 10.15 2.25 -6.03
N GLN A 535 8.88 1.81 -6.04
CA GLN A 535 7.87 2.27 -5.08
C GLN A 535 7.62 1.31 -3.91
N VAL A 536 7.79 0.00 -4.10
CA VAL A 536 7.53 -1.03 -3.07
C VAL A 536 8.66 -2.04 -3.10
N GLY A 537 9.15 -2.44 -1.92
CA GLY A 537 10.21 -3.42 -1.79
C GLY A 537 9.69 -4.84 -1.66
N ILE A 538 8.94 -5.13 -0.61
CA ILE A 538 8.51 -6.50 -0.29
C ILE A 538 7.01 -6.50 0.02
N THR A 539 6.27 -7.36 -0.67
CA THR A 539 4.88 -7.70 -0.34
C THR A 539 4.79 -9.16 0.11
N VAL A 540 4.17 -9.41 1.26
CA VAL A 540 3.93 -10.76 1.79
C VAL A 540 2.44 -11.06 1.74
N SER A 541 2.04 -11.90 0.80
CA SER A 541 0.65 -12.34 0.60
C SER A 541 0.45 -13.83 0.94
N GLY A 542 1.51 -14.54 1.33
CA GLY A 542 1.48 -15.97 1.66
C GLY A 542 1.55 -16.25 3.16
N ASP A 543 0.57 -17.00 3.66
CA ASP A 543 0.42 -17.30 5.08
C ASP A 543 1.63 -18.05 5.67
N GLY A 544 1.93 -17.80 6.95
CA GLY A 544 3.03 -18.45 7.67
C GLY A 544 4.43 -18.00 7.24
N THR A 545 4.54 -16.95 6.41
CA THR A 545 5.80 -16.46 5.86
C THR A 545 6.64 -15.75 6.92
N VAL A 546 7.96 -15.94 6.84
CA VAL A 546 8.94 -15.29 7.71
C VAL A 546 9.86 -14.42 6.86
N VAL A 547 10.07 -13.17 7.26
CA VAL A 547 11.10 -12.28 6.68
C VAL A 547 11.97 -11.76 7.81
N ARG A 548 13.30 -11.99 7.73
CA ARG A 548 14.19 -11.65 8.85
C ARG A 548 15.62 -11.29 8.51
N GLY A 549 16.25 -10.43 9.31
CA GLY A 549 17.69 -10.13 9.23
C GLY A 549 18.12 -9.27 8.06
N ILE A 550 17.22 -8.49 7.48
CA ILE A 550 17.45 -7.72 6.25
C ILE A 550 17.08 -6.25 6.45
N GLY A 551 17.57 -5.40 5.56
CA GLY A 551 17.15 -4.00 5.47
C GLY A 551 16.26 -3.73 4.25
N VAL A 552 15.34 -2.76 4.37
CA VAL A 552 14.48 -2.23 3.30
C VAL A 552 14.58 -0.70 3.33
N GLN A 553 14.99 -0.06 2.24
CA GLN A 553 15.20 1.39 2.25
C GLN A 553 14.95 2.08 0.92
N ARG A 554 14.69 3.39 1.00
CA ARG A 554 14.74 4.35 -0.13
C ARG A 554 13.74 4.07 -1.26
N TYR A 555 12.57 3.53 -0.93
CA TYR A 555 11.48 3.38 -1.88
C TYR A 555 10.64 4.65 -2.01
N ALA A 556 10.36 5.04 -3.26
CA ALA A 556 9.41 6.09 -3.63
C ALA A 556 7.95 5.63 -3.49
N THR A 557 7.61 5.14 -2.30
CA THR A 557 6.26 4.64 -1.99
C THR A 557 5.26 5.79 -1.97
N SER A 558 4.24 5.74 -2.83
CA SER A 558 3.11 6.66 -2.79
C SER A 558 2.21 6.39 -1.58
N VAL A 559 1.52 7.40 -1.06
CA VAL A 559 0.64 7.28 0.12
C VAL A 559 -0.40 6.15 -0.03
N TRP A 560 -0.98 5.99 -1.22
CA TRP A 560 -1.98 4.94 -1.48
C TRP A 560 -1.41 3.51 -1.42
N GLN A 561 -0.11 3.33 -1.67
CA GLN A 561 0.59 2.05 -1.50
C GLN A 561 0.90 1.73 -0.05
N LYS A 562 0.74 2.71 0.86
CA LYS A 562 0.97 2.64 2.31
C LYS A 562 2.44 2.53 2.71
N SER A 563 3.14 1.46 2.31
CA SER A 563 4.50 1.14 2.81
C SER A 563 5.41 0.43 1.80
N ALA A 564 6.73 0.50 2.06
CA ALA A 564 7.74 -0.21 1.29
C ALA A 564 7.77 -1.72 1.59
N LEU A 565 7.45 -2.11 2.83
CA LEU A 565 7.23 -3.50 3.25
C LEU A 565 5.76 -3.67 3.65
N TYR A 566 5.04 -4.57 3.00
CA TYR A 566 3.60 -4.74 3.16
C TYR A 566 3.24 -6.20 3.45
N THR A 567 2.43 -6.46 4.48
CA THR A 567 1.93 -7.81 4.81
C THR A 567 0.41 -7.87 4.65
N GLN A 568 -0.07 -8.91 3.97
CA GLN A 568 -1.48 -9.22 3.76
C GLN A 568 -1.69 -10.74 3.75
N ALA A 569 -1.40 -11.35 4.89
CA ALA A 569 -1.48 -12.80 5.09
C ALA A 569 -1.62 -13.13 6.59
N ASP A 570 -2.04 -14.35 6.88
CA ASP A 570 -2.13 -14.88 8.24
C ASP A 570 -0.76 -15.42 8.72
N ASP A 571 -0.53 -15.43 10.03
CA ASP A 571 0.62 -16.04 10.70
C ASP A 571 2.01 -15.58 10.19
N VAL A 572 2.14 -14.30 9.84
CA VAL A 572 3.40 -13.73 9.33
C VAL A 572 4.32 -13.29 10.47
N LEU A 573 5.61 -13.63 10.37
CA LEU A 573 6.67 -13.10 11.23
C LEU A 573 7.61 -12.18 10.45
N ILE A 574 7.71 -10.92 10.86
CA ILE A 574 8.76 -10.00 10.43
C ILE A 574 9.67 -9.73 11.63
N GLU A 575 10.95 -10.08 11.52
CA GLU A 575 11.88 -10.09 12.66
C GLU A 575 13.25 -9.53 12.31
N ASN A 576 13.84 -8.67 13.16
CA ASN A 576 15.19 -8.11 12.90
C ASN A 576 15.27 -7.49 11.50
N VAL A 577 14.30 -6.63 11.18
CA VAL A 577 14.25 -5.88 9.93
C VAL A 577 14.43 -4.40 10.21
N VAL A 578 15.31 -3.77 9.43
CA VAL A 578 15.44 -2.31 9.39
C VAL A 578 14.64 -1.79 8.19
N SER A 579 13.68 -0.91 8.41
CA SER A 579 12.95 -0.23 7.33
C SER A 579 13.08 1.28 7.45
N ARG A 580 13.80 1.91 6.51
CA ARG A 580 14.16 3.33 6.64
C ARG A 580 14.16 4.16 5.38
N GLY A 581 13.95 5.47 5.54
CA GLY A 581 14.13 6.45 4.47
C GLY A 581 13.18 6.26 3.28
N ASN A 582 12.06 5.56 3.47
CA ASN A 582 11.04 5.39 2.43
C ASN A 582 10.12 6.62 2.38
N ALA A 583 9.58 6.95 1.21
CA ALA A 583 8.82 8.18 1.02
C ALA A 583 7.49 8.25 1.79
N ALA A 584 6.82 7.11 2.01
CA ALA A 584 5.60 7.02 2.82
C ALA A 584 5.86 6.32 4.16
N SER A 585 5.28 5.14 4.40
CA SER A 585 5.51 4.38 5.64
C SER A 585 6.59 3.31 5.46
N GLY A 586 7.27 2.94 6.55
CA GLY A 586 8.24 1.85 6.52
C GLY A 586 7.58 0.49 6.29
N ILE A 587 6.68 0.10 7.20
CA ILE A 587 6.01 -1.20 7.18
C ILE A 587 4.49 -1.06 7.41
N TYR A 588 3.69 -1.97 6.85
CA TYR A 588 2.25 -1.97 7.12
C TYR A 588 1.66 -3.39 7.06
N ALA A 589 0.83 -3.74 8.05
CA ALA A 589 0.05 -4.98 8.06
C ALA A 589 -1.41 -4.74 7.66
N SER A 590 -2.01 -5.66 6.89
CA SER A 590 -3.42 -5.54 6.58
C SER A 590 -4.11 -6.85 6.26
N ARG A 591 -5.36 -7.03 6.74
CA ARG A 591 -6.24 -8.14 6.34
C ARG A 591 -5.61 -9.52 6.56
N GLY A 592 -5.11 -9.76 7.77
CA GLY A 592 -4.59 -11.04 8.23
C GLY A 592 -4.86 -11.27 9.72
N SER A 593 -4.46 -12.41 10.26
CA SER A 593 -4.48 -12.71 11.69
C SER A 593 -3.13 -13.29 12.14
N GLY A 594 -2.72 -13.05 13.39
CA GLY A 594 -1.49 -13.66 13.94
C GLY A 594 -0.18 -13.08 13.39
N THR A 595 -0.21 -11.85 12.85
CA THR A 595 1.01 -11.17 12.38
C THR A 595 1.84 -10.67 13.56
N VAL A 596 3.12 -11.02 13.57
CA VAL A 596 4.11 -10.62 14.59
C VAL A 596 5.21 -9.80 13.95
N TYR A 597 5.36 -8.57 14.44
CA TYR A 597 6.48 -7.67 14.16
C TYR A 597 7.36 -7.61 15.39
N ARG A 598 8.59 -8.12 15.28
CA ARG A 598 9.51 -8.26 16.42
C ARG A 598 10.88 -7.68 16.12
N ALA A 599 11.47 -6.96 17.07
CA ALA A 599 12.83 -6.42 16.93
C ALA A 599 12.99 -5.66 15.60
N LEU A 600 12.12 -4.70 15.32
CA LEU A 600 12.18 -3.88 14.11
C LEU A 600 12.83 -2.54 14.37
N THR A 601 13.58 -1.99 13.41
CA THR A 601 13.97 -0.58 13.43
C THR A 601 13.29 0.15 12.28
N LEU A 602 12.32 1.01 12.62
CA LEU A 602 11.53 1.79 11.66
C LEU A 602 11.93 3.27 11.78
N ALA A 603 12.77 3.74 10.86
CA ALA A 603 13.44 5.03 11.01
C ALA A 603 13.31 5.95 9.80
N ASP A 604 13.20 7.25 10.03
CA ASP A 604 13.34 8.29 8.99
C ASP A 604 12.38 8.12 7.79
N ASN A 605 11.21 7.50 8.00
CA ASN A 605 10.23 7.32 6.92
C ASN A 605 9.41 8.60 6.74
N GLY A 606 9.05 8.90 5.49
CA GLY A 606 8.49 10.20 5.11
C GLY A 606 7.17 10.54 5.78
N ARG A 607 6.30 9.56 6.01
CA ARG A 607 5.00 9.74 6.66
C ARG A 607 4.91 9.08 8.04
N SER A 608 5.28 7.81 8.14
CA SER A 608 5.17 7.08 9.41
C SER A 608 6.10 5.89 9.52
N GLY A 609 6.41 5.45 10.73
CA GLY A 609 7.17 4.20 10.94
C GLY A 609 6.40 3.02 10.37
N GLY A 610 5.11 2.91 10.70
CA GLY A 610 4.23 1.92 10.09
C GLY A 610 2.78 1.96 10.55
N GLY A 611 2.08 0.86 10.34
CA GLY A 611 0.74 0.66 10.88
C GLY A 611 0.13 -0.71 10.61
N SER A 612 -1.09 -0.89 11.08
CA SER A 612 -1.84 -2.12 10.94
C SER A 612 -3.34 -1.83 10.74
N VAL A 613 -4.01 -2.56 9.85
CA VAL A 613 -5.47 -2.45 9.66
C VAL A 613 -6.14 -3.77 9.31
N TYR A 614 -7.23 -4.14 10.00
CA TYR A 614 -7.85 -5.45 9.81
C TYR A 614 -6.90 -6.61 10.11
N SER A 615 -6.06 -6.45 11.14
CA SER A 615 -5.06 -7.45 11.52
C SER A 615 -5.36 -7.94 12.94
N ASP A 616 -6.15 -9.00 13.05
CA ASP A 616 -6.50 -9.53 14.37
C ASP A 616 -5.33 -10.35 14.95
N ASP A 617 -5.23 -10.45 16.27
CA ASP A 617 -4.12 -11.14 16.96
C ASP A 617 -2.73 -10.60 16.53
N PHE A 618 -2.65 -9.27 16.34
CA PHE A 618 -1.44 -8.57 15.91
C PHE A 618 -0.51 -8.26 17.09
N THR A 619 0.79 -8.49 16.91
CA THR A 619 1.83 -8.19 17.91
C THR A 619 2.91 -7.27 17.35
N LEU A 620 3.25 -6.21 18.08
CA LEU A 620 4.45 -5.40 17.90
C LEU A 620 5.32 -5.49 19.17
N ASP A 621 6.50 -6.05 19.05
CA ASP A 621 7.33 -6.45 20.19
C ASP A 621 8.80 -6.01 20.03
N GLY A 622 9.41 -5.51 21.11
CA GLY A 622 10.86 -5.27 21.18
C GLY A 622 11.40 -4.32 20.11
N SER A 623 10.59 -3.41 19.55
CA SER A 623 10.92 -2.65 18.34
C SER A 623 11.23 -1.17 18.62
N LEU A 624 12.04 -0.56 17.74
CA LEU A 624 12.41 0.84 17.76
C LEU A 624 11.78 1.58 16.58
N LEU A 625 10.99 2.62 16.87
CA LEU A 625 10.34 3.48 15.90
C LEU A 625 10.78 4.92 16.14
N VAL A 626 11.64 5.44 15.27
CA VAL A 626 12.37 6.69 15.54
C VAL A 626 12.34 7.67 14.38
N ASN A 627 12.15 8.96 14.69
CA ASN A 627 12.27 10.07 13.74
C ASN A 627 11.41 9.90 12.47
N ASN A 628 10.22 9.33 12.58
CA ASN A 628 9.32 9.20 11.43
C ASN A 628 8.47 10.45 11.21
N ASN A 629 7.88 10.52 10.01
CA ASN A 629 7.18 11.69 9.46
C ASN A 629 8.15 12.83 9.06
N VAL A 630 9.26 12.48 8.40
CA VAL A 630 10.28 13.46 7.97
C VAL A 630 9.79 14.39 6.86
N GLN A 631 8.75 14.01 6.11
CA GLN A 631 8.10 14.85 5.10
C GLN A 631 7.05 15.80 5.69
N ARG A 632 6.77 15.70 7.00
CA ARG A 632 5.93 16.65 7.76
C ARG A 632 4.46 16.66 7.33
N PHE A 633 3.89 15.47 7.13
CA PHE A 633 2.44 15.30 7.06
C PHE A 633 1.76 15.79 8.35
N LYS A 634 0.51 16.21 8.25
CA LYS A 634 -0.32 16.53 9.42
C LYS A 634 -0.55 15.29 10.29
N GLU A 635 -0.82 15.52 11.59
CA GLU A 635 -1.12 14.44 12.55
C GLU A 635 -2.34 13.63 12.09
N LEU A 636 -3.44 14.32 11.80
CA LEU A 636 -4.64 13.74 11.19
C LEU A 636 -4.46 13.59 9.67
N PRO A 637 -5.00 12.54 9.04
CA PRO A 637 -5.75 11.44 9.66
C PRO A 637 -4.86 10.29 10.20
N GLY A 638 -3.53 10.44 10.19
CA GLY A 638 -2.62 9.47 10.80
C GLY A 638 -1.21 9.52 10.19
N SER A 639 -0.26 10.11 10.92
CA SER A 639 1.18 10.10 10.65
C SER A 639 1.95 9.93 11.96
N GLY A 640 3.28 9.73 11.91
CA GLY A 640 4.12 9.64 13.11
C GLY A 640 4.75 8.25 13.29
N GLY A 641 4.67 7.67 14.49
CA GLY A 641 5.31 6.39 14.78
C GLY A 641 4.53 5.21 14.20
N PHE A 642 3.42 4.83 14.84
CA PHE A 642 2.64 3.67 14.43
C PHE A 642 1.14 3.85 14.68
N LYS A 643 0.31 3.45 13.70
CA LYS A 643 -1.15 3.50 13.84
C LYS A 643 -1.79 2.12 13.61
N VAL A 644 -2.58 1.66 14.57
CA VAL A 644 -3.38 0.42 14.50
C VAL A 644 -4.85 0.79 14.35
N THR A 645 -5.53 0.16 13.40
CA THR A 645 -6.95 0.41 13.12
C THR A 645 -7.73 -0.88 12.91
N ARG A 646 -9.03 -0.87 13.24
CA ARG A 646 -10.00 -1.94 12.93
C ARG A 646 -9.44 -3.35 13.16
N SER A 647 -8.89 -3.60 14.34
CA SER A 647 -8.16 -4.84 14.68
C SER A 647 -8.57 -5.33 16.06
N ARG A 648 -8.55 -6.65 16.29
CA ARG A 648 -8.96 -7.26 17.55
C ARG A 648 -7.87 -8.16 18.11
N GLY A 649 -7.61 -8.08 19.42
CA GLY A 649 -6.51 -8.85 20.03
C GLY A 649 -5.18 -8.26 19.60
N VAL A 650 -4.78 -7.15 20.22
CA VAL A 650 -3.54 -6.46 19.85
C VAL A 650 -2.60 -6.40 21.04
N ALA A 651 -1.34 -6.75 20.84
CA ALA A 651 -0.28 -6.60 21.82
C ALA A 651 0.80 -5.64 21.30
N VAL A 652 1.15 -4.63 22.10
CA VAL A 652 2.28 -3.72 21.84
C VAL A 652 3.15 -3.71 23.08
N THR A 653 4.27 -4.44 23.01
CA THR A 653 5.09 -4.80 24.16
C THR A 653 6.55 -4.40 23.98
N ASP A 654 7.12 -3.76 25.01
CA ASP A 654 8.56 -3.49 25.09
C ASP A 654 9.14 -2.75 23.87
N ASN A 655 8.42 -1.75 23.35
CA ASN A 655 8.86 -0.95 22.20
C ASN A 655 9.33 0.44 22.64
N GLU A 656 10.16 1.06 21.79
CA GLU A 656 10.54 2.46 21.89
C GLU A 656 9.97 3.26 20.71
N PHE A 657 9.23 4.33 21.01
CA PHE A 657 8.69 5.28 20.06
C PHE A 657 9.31 6.66 20.33
N ALA A 658 10.41 6.97 19.66
CA ALA A 658 11.20 8.16 19.95
C ALA A 658 11.14 9.21 18.83
N ALA A 659 10.90 10.47 19.18
CA ALA A 659 11.00 11.61 18.27
C ALA A 659 10.15 11.48 16.98
N ASN A 660 9.00 10.81 17.05
CA ASN A 660 8.09 10.73 15.91
C ASN A 660 7.28 12.03 15.83
N ARG A 661 7.35 12.74 14.69
CA ARG A 661 6.95 14.17 14.62
C ARG A 661 5.54 14.48 15.14
N THR A 662 4.60 13.55 14.96
CA THR A 662 3.17 13.70 15.30
C THR A 662 2.78 12.77 16.43
N THR A 663 2.06 11.67 16.20
CA THR A 663 1.70 10.74 17.28
C THR A 663 2.74 9.62 17.39
N GLY A 664 3.15 9.26 18.61
CA GLY A 664 4.04 8.12 18.84
C GLY A 664 3.35 6.80 18.50
N LEU A 665 2.30 6.46 19.24
CA LEU A 665 1.47 5.27 19.05
C LEU A 665 -0.02 5.63 19.07
N TRP A 666 -0.78 5.16 18.08
CA TRP A 666 -2.19 5.48 17.93
C TRP A 666 -3.05 4.25 17.62
N PHE A 667 -4.07 4.03 18.43
CA PHE A 667 -5.17 3.10 18.17
C PHE A 667 -6.41 3.89 17.77
N ASP A 668 -7.00 3.59 16.63
CA ASP A 668 -8.15 4.33 16.09
C ASP A 668 -9.11 3.41 15.36
N GLU A 669 -10.32 3.89 15.06
CA GLU A 669 -11.24 3.22 14.15
C GLU A 669 -11.55 1.77 14.58
N SER A 670 -12.22 1.61 15.72
CA SER A 670 -12.74 0.31 16.19
C SER A 670 -11.66 -0.75 16.50
N VAL A 671 -10.63 -0.42 17.29
CA VAL A 671 -9.72 -1.44 17.86
C VAL A 671 -10.31 -2.02 19.15
N TYR A 672 -10.19 -3.34 19.34
CA TYR A 672 -10.76 -4.04 20.49
C TYR A 672 -9.77 -5.01 21.14
N ASN A 673 -9.77 -5.09 22.47
CA ASN A 673 -8.94 -6.04 23.24
C ASN A 673 -7.43 -5.81 23.01
N VAL A 674 -6.92 -4.71 23.56
CA VAL A 674 -5.54 -4.24 23.36
C VAL A 674 -4.74 -4.31 24.67
N THR A 675 -3.49 -4.77 24.60
CA THR A 675 -2.52 -4.70 25.70
C THR A 675 -1.31 -3.88 25.26
N ILE A 676 -0.97 -2.85 26.04
CA ILE A 676 0.14 -1.92 25.79
C ILE A 676 1.00 -1.91 27.05
N THR A 677 2.13 -2.61 27.02
CA THR A 677 2.98 -2.77 28.21
C THR A 677 4.47 -2.61 27.97
N GLY A 678 5.16 -2.05 28.96
CA GLY A 678 6.62 -1.92 28.94
C GLY A 678 7.15 -0.91 27.93
N ASN A 679 6.33 -0.10 27.25
CA ASN A 679 6.82 0.75 26.16
C ASN A 679 7.44 2.06 26.68
N ASP A 680 8.42 2.58 25.94
CA ASP A 680 8.95 3.93 26.10
C ASP A 680 8.50 4.81 24.93
N ILE A 681 7.80 5.91 25.22
CA ILE A 681 7.14 6.76 24.21
C ILE A 681 7.50 8.21 24.47
N SER A 682 8.34 8.78 23.60
CA SER A 682 8.93 10.09 23.84
C SER A 682 9.13 10.98 22.61
N GLY A 683 9.28 12.28 22.87
CA GLY A 683 9.65 13.27 21.85
C GLY A 683 8.65 13.46 20.71
N SER A 684 7.41 12.97 20.85
CA SER A 684 6.35 13.11 19.85
C SER A 684 5.46 14.31 20.17
N SER A 685 4.51 14.70 19.30
CA SER A 685 3.49 15.69 19.68
C SER A 685 2.54 15.11 20.73
N THR A 686 1.93 13.98 20.40
CA THR A 686 1.12 13.15 21.30
C THR A 686 1.86 11.85 21.51
N GLY A 687 2.06 11.43 22.77
CA GLY A 687 2.72 10.14 23.06
C GLY A 687 1.86 8.96 22.63
N LEU A 688 0.80 8.69 23.38
CA LEU A 688 -0.13 7.58 23.16
C LEU A 688 -1.56 8.09 22.95
N SER A 689 -2.19 7.68 21.85
CA SER A 689 -3.59 8.00 21.53
C SER A 689 -4.44 6.74 21.43
N LEU A 690 -5.52 6.68 22.21
CA LEU A 690 -6.56 5.66 22.15
C LEU A 690 -7.85 6.33 21.67
N GLU A 691 -8.28 6.02 20.45
CA GLU A 691 -9.42 6.66 19.80
C GLU A 691 -10.41 5.62 19.27
N LEU A 692 -11.71 5.89 19.37
CA LEU A 692 -12.79 5.06 18.81
C LEU A 692 -12.65 3.54 19.11
N SER A 693 -12.13 3.18 20.28
CA SER A 693 -11.71 1.81 20.62
C SER A 693 -12.37 1.30 21.90
N ALA A 694 -12.18 0.03 22.25
CA ALA A 694 -12.66 -0.49 23.53
C ALA A 694 -11.82 -1.66 24.09
N LYS A 695 -11.87 -1.85 25.41
CA LYS A 695 -11.18 -2.93 26.14
C LYS A 695 -9.66 -2.86 25.97
N LEU A 696 -9.02 -1.94 26.69
CA LEU A 696 -7.58 -1.70 26.60
C LEU A 696 -6.91 -1.75 27.98
N VAL A 697 -5.72 -2.35 28.04
CA VAL A 697 -4.82 -2.29 29.20
C VAL A 697 -3.59 -1.49 28.80
N VAL A 698 -3.33 -0.39 29.51
CA VAL A 698 -2.14 0.45 29.41
C VAL A 698 -1.39 0.33 30.72
N ALA A 699 -0.32 -0.45 30.76
CA ALA A 699 0.42 -0.63 32.00
C ALA A 699 1.93 -0.66 31.82
N ASP A 700 2.68 -0.20 32.82
CA ASP A 700 4.14 -0.25 32.79
C ASP A 700 4.80 0.52 31.64
N ASN A 701 4.17 1.60 31.17
CA ASN A 701 4.73 2.43 30.09
C ASN A 701 5.34 3.71 30.62
N ARG A 702 6.39 4.17 29.95
CA ARG A 702 6.99 5.49 30.13
C ARG A 702 6.54 6.37 28.98
N ILE A 703 5.88 7.48 29.29
CA ILE A 703 5.32 8.39 28.29
C ILE A 703 5.76 9.80 28.66
N HIS A 704 6.80 10.30 28.00
CA HIS A 704 7.50 11.48 28.46
C HIS A 704 8.05 12.38 27.35
N ASP A 705 8.39 13.62 27.67
CA ASP A 705 8.97 14.58 26.73
C ASP A 705 8.16 14.80 25.44
N ASN A 706 6.85 14.51 25.46
CA ASN A 706 5.98 14.77 24.31
C ASN A 706 5.54 16.22 24.32
N ALA A 707 5.58 16.88 23.16
CA ALA A 707 5.38 18.32 23.05
C ALA A 707 3.98 18.80 23.47
N ARG A 708 2.95 17.93 23.43
CA ARG A 708 1.57 18.30 23.73
C ARG A 708 0.89 17.38 24.74
N LEU A 709 0.67 16.10 24.46
CA LEU A 709 -0.09 15.21 25.34
C LEU A 709 0.70 13.93 25.64
N GLY A 710 0.59 13.44 26.87
CA GLY A 710 1.08 12.10 27.24
C GLY A 710 0.16 11.02 26.69
N LEU A 711 -0.90 10.69 27.45
CA LEU A 711 -1.95 9.74 27.10
C LEU A 711 -3.26 10.48 26.78
N SER A 712 -3.76 10.27 25.55
CA SER A 712 -5.07 10.74 25.09
C SER A 712 -6.02 9.55 24.92
N ILE A 713 -7.20 9.62 25.53
CA ILE A 713 -8.28 8.63 25.43
C ILE A 713 -9.53 9.33 24.92
N GLN A 714 -9.97 9.02 23.71
CA GLN A 714 -11.08 9.71 23.06
C GLN A 714 -12.09 8.71 22.49
N ASN A 715 -13.36 8.91 22.82
CA ASN A 715 -14.47 8.04 22.41
C ASN A 715 -14.15 6.55 22.61
N THR A 716 -13.50 6.23 23.73
CA THR A 716 -12.89 4.91 23.98
C THR A 716 -13.22 4.44 25.39
N GLY A 717 -13.67 3.20 25.54
CA GLY A 717 -14.16 2.68 26.81
C GLY A 717 -13.54 1.37 27.26
N ASP A 718 -13.80 0.98 28.51
CA ASP A 718 -13.19 -0.19 29.18
C ASP A 718 -11.65 -0.11 29.14
N VAL A 719 -11.10 0.97 29.73
CA VAL A 719 -9.65 1.24 29.72
C VAL A 719 -9.08 1.13 31.12
N GLN A 720 -8.02 0.34 31.25
CA GLN A 720 -7.28 0.10 32.49
C GLN A 720 -5.89 0.72 32.38
N VAL A 721 -5.63 1.82 33.10
CA VAL A 721 -4.35 2.56 33.09
C VAL A 721 -3.63 2.37 34.43
N TRP A 722 -2.59 1.53 34.44
CA TRP A 722 -1.96 1.06 35.68
C TRP A 722 -0.44 1.20 35.65
N ASN A 723 0.16 1.74 36.71
CA ASN A 723 1.63 1.68 36.85
C ASN A 723 2.41 2.26 35.66
N ASN A 724 1.96 3.40 35.12
CA ASN A 724 2.69 4.13 34.07
C ASN A 724 3.41 5.33 34.67
N SER A 725 4.53 5.73 34.06
CA SER A 725 5.20 7.01 34.32
C SER A 725 4.92 7.96 33.17
N ILE A 726 3.96 8.88 33.37
CA ILE A 726 3.53 9.85 32.35
C ILE A 726 3.93 11.24 32.83
N VAL A 727 5.12 11.69 32.44
CA VAL A 727 5.81 12.85 33.03
C VAL A 727 6.40 13.74 31.93
N ASP A 728 6.74 14.99 32.25
CA ASP A 728 7.52 15.89 31.37
C ASP A 728 6.94 16.14 29.97
N ASN A 729 5.64 15.90 29.81
CA ASN A 729 4.92 16.27 28.61
C ASN A 729 4.60 17.78 28.66
N GLY A 730 4.62 18.46 27.51
CA GLY A 730 4.34 19.90 27.39
C GLY A 730 2.90 20.30 27.72
N GLY A 731 2.00 19.32 27.82
CA GLY A 731 0.62 19.49 28.28
C GLY A 731 0.21 18.40 29.26
N ALA A 732 -1.09 18.05 29.27
CA ALA A 732 -1.61 17.14 30.28
C ALA A 732 -1.06 15.70 30.10
N PRO A 733 -0.62 15.04 31.19
CA PRO A 733 -0.25 13.63 31.13
C PRO A 733 -1.44 12.74 30.77
N VAL A 734 -2.65 13.01 31.26
CA VAL A 734 -3.85 12.23 30.90
C VAL A 734 -4.99 13.14 30.45
N THR A 735 -5.51 12.87 29.26
CA THR A 735 -6.71 13.52 28.72
C THR A 735 -7.73 12.49 28.25
N ILE A 736 -8.95 12.59 28.76
CA ILE A 736 -10.08 11.71 28.49
C ILE A 736 -11.20 12.56 27.89
N VAL A 737 -11.68 12.20 26.69
CA VAL A 737 -12.62 13.01 25.92
C VAL A 737 -13.76 12.17 25.36
N GLN A 738 -14.99 12.64 25.51
CA GLN A 738 -16.14 12.19 24.74
C GLN A 738 -16.51 13.27 23.73
N ASP A 739 -16.48 12.93 22.44
CA ASP A 739 -17.05 13.75 21.38
C ASP A 739 -18.42 13.19 20.92
N PRO A 740 -19.08 13.80 19.91
CA PRO A 740 -20.42 13.39 19.48
C PRO A 740 -20.50 12.07 18.72
N ARG A 741 -19.38 11.55 18.19
CA ARG A 741 -19.34 10.36 17.34
C ARG A 741 -19.86 9.14 18.12
N ARG A 742 -20.62 8.29 17.44
CA ARG A 742 -21.15 7.03 17.97
C ARG A 742 -21.08 5.98 16.86
N GLN A 743 -20.72 4.77 17.22
CA GLN A 743 -20.70 3.61 16.31
C GLN A 743 -22.06 3.38 15.61
N THR A 744 -23.17 3.81 16.22
CA THR A 744 -24.51 3.74 15.61
C THR A 744 -24.68 4.68 14.42
N ASN A 745 -23.87 5.73 14.29
CA ASN A 745 -23.91 6.62 13.14
C ASN A 745 -23.03 6.05 12.02
N ALA A 746 -23.65 5.35 11.07
CA ALA A 746 -22.94 4.73 9.94
C ALA A 746 -22.25 5.73 8.98
N SER A 747 -22.53 7.04 9.12
CA SER A 747 -21.88 8.08 8.30
C SER A 747 -20.51 8.50 8.84
N ASP A 748 -20.24 8.26 10.12
CA ASP A 748 -18.94 8.55 10.71
C ASP A 748 -17.89 7.55 10.16
N ALA A 749 -16.68 8.02 9.88
CA ALA A 749 -15.59 7.11 9.55
C ALA A 749 -15.12 6.37 10.80
N GLY A 750 -14.70 5.11 10.62
CA GLY A 750 -14.03 4.35 11.67
C GLY A 750 -14.55 2.94 11.89
N HIS A 751 -15.72 2.58 11.36
CA HIS A 751 -16.29 1.25 11.60
C HIS A 751 -15.45 0.12 11.02
N ASP A 752 -15.32 -0.97 11.77
CA ASP A 752 -14.81 -2.23 11.22
C ASP A 752 -15.89 -2.91 10.38
N SER A 753 -15.75 -2.84 9.05
CA SER A 753 -16.66 -3.46 8.08
C SER A 753 -16.80 -4.98 8.21
N ARG A 754 -15.91 -5.66 8.96
CA ARG A 754 -15.98 -7.10 9.22
C ARG A 754 -16.98 -7.45 10.34
N GLN A 755 -17.41 -6.46 11.12
CA GLN A 755 -18.30 -6.64 12.27
C GLN A 755 -19.75 -6.32 11.93
N LYS A 756 -20.69 -6.93 12.67
CA LYS A 756 -22.11 -6.57 12.57
C LYS A 756 -22.32 -5.13 13.02
N GLN A 757 -22.95 -4.32 12.19
CA GLN A 757 -23.22 -2.91 12.50
C GLN A 757 -24.63 -2.72 13.11
N PRO A 758 -24.77 -1.89 14.17
CA PRO A 758 -23.70 -1.25 14.93
C PRO A 758 -22.90 -2.27 15.75
N ASP A 759 -21.57 -2.11 15.77
CA ASP A 759 -20.69 -2.97 16.57
C ASP A 759 -20.75 -2.59 18.05
N MET A 760 -21.56 -3.32 18.82
CA MET A 760 -21.75 -3.04 20.24
C MET A 760 -20.56 -3.44 21.12
N THR A 761 -19.55 -4.12 20.57
CA THR A 761 -18.31 -4.37 21.32
C THR A 761 -17.39 -3.16 21.36
N VAL A 762 -17.55 -2.22 20.42
CA VAL A 762 -16.78 -0.97 20.35
C VAL A 762 -17.75 0.21 20.13
N PRO A 763 -18.42 0.68 21.20
CA PRO A 763 -19.54 1.62 21.06
C PRO A 763 -19.13 3.08 20.81
N TRP A 764 -17.84 3.39 20.76
CA TRP A 764 -17.30 4.75 20.71
C TRP A 764 -17.79 5.64 21.87
N LEU A 765 -17.93 5.03 23.05
CA LEU A 765 -18.27 5.68 24.29
C LEU A 765 -17.06 5.74 25.20
N THR A 766 -16.75 6.94 25.67
CA THR A 766 -15.76 7.17 26.72
C THR A 766 -16.36 6.83 28.06
N GLN A 767 -16.13 5.60 28.50
CA GLN A 767 -16.68 5.11 29.76
C GLN A 767 -15.88 3.95 30.34
N ASP A 768 -16.08 3.64 31.62
CA ASP A 768 -15.44 2.51 32.30
C ASP A 768 -13.90 2.61 32.24
N ILE A 769 -13.37 3.72 32.75
CA ILE A 769 -11.93 3.98 32.74
C ILE A 769 -11.42 4.01 34.17
N THR A 770 -10.38 3.24 34.44
CA THR A 770 -9.67 3.23 35.72
C THR A 770 -8.24 3.71 35.52
N VAL A 771 -7.81 4.69 36.32
CA VAL A 771 -6.44 5.21 36.32
C VAL A 771 -5.86 5.08 37.73
N SER A 772 -4.88 4.20 37.91
CA SER A 772 -4.33 3.91 39.26
C SER A 772 -2.86 3.55 39.27
N ASN A 773 -2.20 3.85 40.39
CA ASN A 773 -0.76 3.60 40.61
C ASN A 773 0.16 4.26 39.57
N ASN A 774 -0.26 5.33 38.89
CA ASN A 774 0.57 6.02 37.92
C ASN A 774 1.37 7.16 38.56
N ILE A 775 2.46 7.55 37.92
CA ILE A 775 3.11 8.85 38.16
C ILE A 775 2.64 9.80 37.06
N LEU A 776 2.03 10.91 37.45
CA LEU A 776 1.42 11.88 36.55
C LEU A 776 2.06 13.25 36.72
N GLY A 777 2.75 13.71 35.69
CA GLY A 777 3.42 15.02 35.66
C GLY A 777 3.36 15.67 34.29
N GLY A 778 3.49 16.99 34.26
CA GLY A 778 3.58 17.76 33.03
C GLY A 778 3.94 19.22 33.31
N SER A 779 4.58 19.87 32.35
CA SER A 779 4.96 21.28 32.44
C SER A 779 3.81 22.18 31.99
N THR A 780 2.66 22.08 32.66
CA THR A 780 1.43 22.79 32.25
C THR A 780 0.66 23.41 33.40
N ASP A 781 0.19 24.65 33.19
CA ASP A 781 -0.80 25.31 34.04
C ASP A 781 -2.24 24.86 33.70
N GLY A 782 -2.39 24.15 32.57
CA GLY A 782 -3.66 23.76 32.01
C GLY A 782 -4.41 22.74 32.87
N GLY A 783 -3.72 21.82 33.52
CA GLY A 783 -4.35 20.69 34.19
C GLY A 783 -3.53 19.43 34.03
N LEU A 784 -3.35 18.66 35.11
CA LEU A 784 -2.66 17.37 35.03
C LEU A 784 -3.60 16.25 34.57
N PHE A 785 -4.89 16.35 34.88
CA PHE A 785 -5.87 15.33 34.53
C PHE A 785 -7.11 15.95 33.90
N HIS A 786 -7.46 15.55 32.68
CA HIS A 786 -8.64 16.09 31.99
C HIS A 786 -9.67 15.00 31.72
N VAL A 787 -10.92 15.26 32.11
CA VAL A 787 -12.10 14.53 31.65
C VAL A 787 -13.07 15.54 31.06
N VAL A 788 -13.39 15.38 29.77
CA VAL A 788 -14.19 16.34 29.01
C VAL A 788 -15.28 15.61 28.24
N ASP A 789 -16.53 16.00 28.45
CA ASP A 789 -17.60 15.74 27.48
C ASP A 789 -17.85 17.00 26.66
N GLN A 790 -17.51 16.94 25.37
CA GLN A 790 -17.66 18.08 24.46
C GLN A 790 -19.12 18.51 24.29
N LYS A 791 -20.07 17.60 24.51
CA LYS A 791 -21.51 17.90 24.43
C LYS A 791 -22.09 18.38 25.74
N LYS A 792 -21.33 18.38 26.85
CA LYS A 792 -21.78 18.83 28.18
C LYS A 792 -23.08 18.13 28.61
N LYS A 793 -23.15 16.81 28.38
CA LYS A 793 -24.28 15.95 28.71
C LYS A 793 -23.95 14.99 29.85
N LEU A 794 -22.75 14.43 29.82
CA LEU A 794 -22.30 13.43 30.77
C LEU A 794 -21.39 14.04 31.82
N THR A 795 -21.63 13.71 33.08
CA THR A 795 -20.61 13.87 34.12
C THR A 795 -19.55 12.77 33.98
N ALA A 796 -18.38 12.97 34.57
CA ALA A 796 -17.35 11.94 34.62
C ALA A 796 -17.80 10.69 35.40
N GLU A 797 -18.65 10.85 36.41
CA GLU A 797 -19.25 9.74 37.17
C GLU A 797 -20.23 8.94 36.30
N GLN A 798 -21.02 9.61 35.45
CA GLN A 798 -21.87 8.93 34.48
C GLN A 798 -21.05 8.18 33.42
N MET A 799 -19.90 8.72 33.05
CA MET A 799 -18.88 8.02 32.26
C MET A 799 -18.15 6.93 33.06
N ARG A 800 -18.36 6.81 34.38
CA ARG A 800 -17.69 5.82 35.24
C ARG A 800 -16.16 5.91 35.17
N ILE A 801 -15.65 7.15 35.16
CA ILE A 801 -14.22 7.41 35.28
C ILE A 801 -13.81 7.34 36.75
N THR A 802 -12.82 6.51 37.04
CA THR A 802 -12.32 6.26 38.40
C THR A 802 -10.81 6.47 38.44
N THR A 803 -10.33 7.19 39.45
CA THR A 803 -8.90 7.50 39.56
C THR A 803 -8.46 7.57 41.03
N ASN A 804 -7.41 6.84 41.39
CA ASN A 804 -6.94 6.69 42.77
C ASN A 804 -5.53 6.08 42.87
N GLY A 805 -4.82 6.33 43.97
CA GLY A 805 -3.50 5.76 44.23
C GLY A 805 -2.39 6.28 43.30
N ASN A 806 -2.61 7.41 42.62
CA ASN A 806 -1.63 8.03 41.73
C ASN A 806 -0.68 8.98 42.50
N LEU A 807 0.54 9.11 42.02
CA LEU A 807 1.50 10.12 42.47
C LEU A 807 1.56 11.25 41.45
N TYR A 808 1.08 12.43 41.83
CA TYR A 808 1.19 13.62 41.01
C TYR A 808 2.52 14.31 41.25
N GLN A 809 3.16 14.82 40.20
CA GLN A 809 4.33 15.67 40.30
C GLN A 809 4.15 16.99 39.54
N ASN A 810 4.82 18.04 40.02
CA ASN A 810 5.05 19.27 39.29
C ASN A 810 6.32 19.94 39.82
N THR A 811 7.26 20.25 38.93
CA THR A 811 8.55 20.86 39.25
C THR A 811 8.49 22.37 39.39
N THR A 812 7.45 23.04 38.88
CA THR A 812 7.27 24.49 39.02
C THR A 812 6.31 24.82 40.17
N PRO A 813 6.76 25.55 41.21
CA PRO A 813 5.87 26.02 42.28
C PRO A 813 4.85 27.05 41.75
N GLY A 814 3.54 26.88 42.00
CA GLY A 814 2.51 27.84 41.52
C GLY A 814 1.07 27.34 41.53
N ARG A 815 0.14 28.11 40.91
CA ARG A 815 -1.29 27.77 40.75
C ARG A 815 -1.49 26.80 39.58
N TYR A 816 -1.44 25.50 39.83
CA TYR A 816 -1.82 24.50 38.84
C TYR A 816 -3.30 24.13 38.97
N THR A 817 -3.90 23.70 37.87
CA THR A 817 -5.14 22.92 37.92
C THR A 817 -4.72 21.45 38.08
N VAL A 818 -5.26 20.75 39.07
CA VAL A 818 -5.03 19.30 39.20
C VAL A 818 -5.90 18.56 38.20
N ALA A 819 -7.21 18.87 38.23
CA ALA A 819 -8.19 18.19 37.39
C ALA A 819 -9.15 19.19 36.73
N ARG A 820 -9.43 18.94 35.44
CA ARG A 820 -10.63 19.43 34.75
C ARG A 820 -11.59 18.25 34.66
N TRP A 821 -12.80 18.41 35.17
CA TRP A 821 -13.72 17.30 35.37
C TRP A 821 -15.07 17.60 34.72
N ALA A 822 -15.59 16.66 33.94
CA ALA A 822 -16.87 16.83 33.26
C ALA A 822 -18.02 16.83 34.29
N ASP A 823 -18.85 17.88 34.26
CA ASP A 823 -19.96 18.13 35.18
C ASP A 823 -21.29 18.28 34.42
N GLY A 824 -21.47 17.44 33.39
CA GLY A 824 -22.69 17.39 32.58
C GLY A 824 -23.07 18.78 32.04
N ALA A 825 -24.31 19.19 32.29
CA ALA A 825 -24.85 20.46 31.79
C ALA A 825 -24.12 21.70 32.32
N ASN A 826 -23.45 21.61 33.48
CA ASN A 826 -22.66 22.70 34.04
C ASN A 826 -21.33 22.89 33.29
N GLY A 827 -20.93 21.94 32.42
CA GLY A 827 -19.71 22.00 31.65
C GLY A 827 -18.53 21.36 32.36
N LEU A 828 -17.50 22.14 32.72
CA LEU A 828 -16.29 21.64 33.37
C LEU A 828 -16.14 22.25 34.77
N SER A 829 -15.95 21.40 35.77
CA SER A 829 -15.43 21.79 37.07
C SER A 829 -13.90 21.83 37.04
N TYR A 830 -13.32 22.79 37.74
CA TYR A 830 -11.87 22.99 37.81
C TYR A 830 -11.41 22.86 39.26
N TYR A 831 -10.53 21.90 39.53
CA TYR A 831 -9.97 21.68 40.86
C TYR A 831 -8.51 22.10 40.88
N ARG A 832 -8.14 22.99 41.81
CA ARG A 832 -6.80 23.57 41.89
C ARG A 832 -5.87 22.79 42.82
N SER A 833 -6.40 21.88 43.62
CA SER A 833 -5.63 20.98 44.47
C SER A 833 -6.22 19.57 44.51
N LEU A 834 -5.41 18.58 44.92
CA LEU A 834 -5.91 17.22 45.16
C LEU A 834 -6.96 17.20 46.28
N THR A 835 -6.81 18.05 47.29
CA THR A 835 -7.78 18.17 48.40
C THR A 835 -9.14 18.63 47.88
N GLU A 836 -9.18 19.67 47.05
CA GLU A 836 -10.41 20.15 46.41
C GLU A 836 -11.01 19.08 45.50
N PHE A 837 -10.18 18.42 44.69
CA PHE A 837 -10.65 17.36 43.78
C PHE A 837 -11.26 16.18 44.55
N THR A 838 -10.59 15.75 45.62
CA THR A 838 -11.07 14.66 46.50
C THR A 838 -12.37 15.06 47.19
N ALA A 839 -12.47 16.28 47.72
CA ALA A 839 -13.68 16.75 48.40
C ALA A 839 -14.87 16.89 47.43
N GLY A 840 -14.61 17.34 46.20
CA GLY A 840 -15.66 17.57 45.20
C GLY A 840 -16.16 16.30 44.51
N THR A 841 -15.33 15.27 44.38
CA THR A 841 -15.65 14.08 43.55
C THR A 841 -15.53 12.74 44.29
N GLY A 842 -14.85 12.71 45.43
CA GLY A 842 -14.49 11.47 46.13
C GLY A 842 -13.39 10.65 45.46
N GLN A 843 -12.79 11.13 44.35
CA GLN A 843 -11.64 10.49 43.68
C GLN A 843 -10.34 10.75 44.45
N GLU A 844 -9.25 10.06 44.06
CA GLU A 844 -7.88 10.33 44.55
C GLU A 844 -7.67 10.24 46.07
N LYS A 845 -8.54 9.53 46.81
CA LYS A 845 -8.49 9.40 48.28
C LYS A 845 -7.15 8.92 48.84
N ARG A 846 -6.43 8.07 48.09
CA ARG A 846 -5.12 7.55 48.49
C ARG A 846 -3.96 8.34 47.89
N SER A 847 -4.22 9.26 46.96
CA SER A 847 -3.18 9.84 46.13
C SER A 847 -2.45 11.00 46.80
N LYS A 848 -1.26 11.30 46.28
CA LYS A 848 -0.39 12.35 46.82
C LYS A 848 0.17 13.21 45.70
N PHE A 849 0.51 14.45 46.07
CA PHE A 849 1.17 15.41 45.19
C PHE A 849 2.57 15.69 45.73
N LEU A 850 3.60 15.37 44.96
CA LEU A 850 4.97 15.82 45.17
C LEU A 850 5.21 17.16 44.45
N GLN A 851 5.32 18.25 45.21
CA GLN A 851 5.49 19.59 44.65
C GLN A 851 6.97 20.02 44.67
N GLY A 852 7.40 20.70 43.60
CA GLY A 852 8.74 21.28 43.49
C GLY A 852 9.87 20.26 43.33
N ALA A 853 9.54 19.01 43.00
CA ALA A 853 10.51 17.93 42.83
C ALA A 853 9.98 16.86 41.86
N ASP A 854 10.91 16.18 41.20
CA ASP A 854 10.60 15.03 40.36
C ASP A 854 10.36 13.78 41.20
N ALA A 855 9.36 13.00 40.79
CA ALA A 855 9.08 11.69 41.37
C ALA A 855 9.99 10.60 40.80
N VAL A 856 10.55 10.82 39.61
CA VAL A 856 11.44 9.88 38.92
C VAL A 856 12.79 10.51 38.60
N THR A 857 13.85 9.70 38.60
CA THR A 857 15.16 10.08 38.07
C THR A 857 15.17 9.98 36.54
N GLY A 858 16.25 10.41 35.87
CA GLY A 858 16.42 10.23 34.42
C GLY A 858 16.45 8.77 33.95
N SER A 859 16.56 7.80 34.86
CA SER A 859 16.41 6.35 34.59
C SER A 859 15.00 5.81 34.87
N PHE A 860 14.04 6.70 35.15
CA PHE A 860 12.68 6.39 35.59
C PHE A 860 12.56 5.67 36.94
N ALA A 861 13.67 5.43 37.65
CA ALA A 861 13.62 4.98 39.03
C ALA A 861 13.01 6.04 39.95
N LEU A 862 12.16 5.63 40.90
CA LEU A 862 11.57 6.52 41.91
C LEU A 862 12.66 7.25 42.72
N THR A 863 12.49 8.56 42.91
CA THR A 863 13.30 9.33 43.87
C THR A 863 12.98 8.91 45.31
N GLN A 864 13.87 9.21 46.27
CA GLN A 864 13.62 8.83 47.66
C GLN A 864 12.34 9.46 48.22
N ALA A 865 12.07 10.72 47.87
CA ALA A 865 10.83 11.41 48.25
C ALA A 865 9.59 10.68 47.69
N ALA A 866 9.64 10.28 46.42
CA ALA A 866 8.55 9.51 45.80
C ALA A 866 8.37 8.12 46.42
N LYS A 867 9.46 7.38 46.71
CA LYS A 867 9.39 6.08 47.39
C LYS A 867 8.67 6.16 48.73
N ASN A 868 8.97 7.19 49.53
CA ASN A 868 8.35 7.40 50.83
C ASN A 868 6.82 7.60 50.70
N LEU A 869 6.36 8.28 49.64
CA LEU A 869 4.95 8.47 49.36
C LEU A 869 4.30 7.20 48.77
N ALA A 870 4.95 6.58 47.78
CA ALA A 870 4.43 5.45 46.99
C ALA A 870 3.92 4.27 47.83
N SER A 871 4.65 3.93 48.90
CA SER A 871 4.32 2.82 49.80
C SER A 871 2.95 2.96 50.48
N GLY A 872 2.49 4.19 50.75
CA GLY A 872 1.23 4.46 51.43
C GLY A 872 0.03 4.66 50.50
N ILE A 873 0.24 4.80 49.19
CA ILE A 873 -0.80 5.23 48.24
C ILE A 873 -1.26 4.13 47.30
N SER A 874 -0.37 3.19 46.96
CA SER A 874 -0.66 2.14 45.99
C SER A 874 -1.94 1.36 46.31
N VAL A 875 -2.67 0.98 45.27
CA VAL A 875 -3.88 0.15 45.35
C VAL A 875 -3.62 -1.22 44.72
N PRO A 876 -4.24 -2.30 45.23
CA PRO A 876 -4.05 -3.63 44.68
C PRO A 876 -4.60 -3.70 43.26
N LEU A 877 -3.93 -4.47 42.40
CA LEU A 877 -4.44 -4.77 41.06
C LEU A 877 -5.76 -5.54 41.16
N PRO A 878 -6.76 -5.24 40.30
CA PRO A 878 -7.93 -6.07 40.14
C PRO A 878 -7.54 -7.52 39.81
N GLY A 879 -8.28 -8.49 40.34
CA GLY A 879 -7.97 -9.92 40.13
C GLY A 879 -7.81 -10.31 38.66
N LYS A 880 -8.61 -9.72 37.75
CA LYS A 880 -8.50 -9.94 36.30
C LYS A 880 -7.19 -9.43 35.67
N LEU A 881 -6.56 -8.41 36.26
CA LEU A 881 -5.29 -7.86 35.81
C LEU A 881 -4.08 -8.51 36.50
N SER A 882 -4.26 -9.07 37.69
CA SER A 882 -3.16 -9.70 38.44
C SER A 882 -2.49 -10.86 37.69
N GLY A 883 -3.24 -11.62 36.87
CA GLY A 883 -2.66 -12.66 36.01
C GLY A 883 -1.87 -12.09 34.81
N LEU A 884 -2.38 -11.02 34.18
CA LEU A 884 -1.76 -10.39 33.02
C LEU A 884 -0.49 -9.59 33.41
N LEU A 885 -0.57 -8.83 34.49
CA LEU A 885 0.46 -7.88 34.90
C LEU A 885 1.35 -8.40 36.03
N GLY A 886 0.96 -9.47 36.73
CA GLY A 886 1.73 -10.02 37.84
C GLY A 886 3.10 -10.55 37.41
N ALA A 887 3.24 -10.98 36.15
CA ALA A 887 4.51 -11.41 35.57
C ALA A 887 5.50 -10.26 35.32
N LEU A 888 5.03 -9.01 35.26
CA LEU A 888 5.88 -7.83 35.00
C LEU A 888 6.66 -7.35 36.23
N GLY A 889 6.33 -7.83 37.43
CA GLY A 889 7.04 -7.40 38.65
C GLY A 889 6.89 -5.90 38.95
N LEU A 890 5.71 -5.34 38.67
CA LEU A 890 5.44 -3.90 38.73
C LEU A 890 5.86 -3.26 40.07
N PRO A 891 6.39 -2.03 40.04
CA PRO A 891 6.62 -1.26 41.26
C PRO A 891 5.29 -0.87 41.93
N SER A 892 5.34 -0.31 43.14
CA SER A 892 4.12 0.13 43.85
C SER A 892 3.37 1.23 43.10
N VAL A 893 4.09 2.15 42.45
CA VAL A 893 3.55 3.18 41.54
C VAL A 893 4.57 3.50 40.44
N GLY A 894 4.09 4.01 39.32
CA GLY A 894 4.91 4.31 38.14
C GLY A 894 5.28 3.07 37.34
N ALA A 895 6.00 3.30 36.24
CA ALA A 895 6.57 2.25 35.41
C ALA A 895 7.91 1.75 35.97
N SER A 896 8.28 0.54 35.59
CA SER A 896 9.55 -0.12 35.89
C SER A 896 10.74 0.69 35.33
N PRO A 897 11.89 0.79 36.02
CA PRO A 897 13.08 1.54 35.58
C PRO A 897 13.91 0.80 34.50
N THR A 898 13.70 -0.49 34.38
CA THR A 898 14.07 -1.34 33.23
C THR A 898 12.80 -2.02 32.76
N PRO A 899 12.45 -1.93 31.48
CA PRO A 899 11.33 -2.69 30.90
C PRO A 899 11.52 -4.19 31.05
#